data_AF-A0A017RT47-F1
#
_entry.id   AF-A0A017RT47-F1
#
_cell.length_a   1.000
_cell.length_b   1.000
_cell.length_c   1.000
_cell.angle_alpha   90.00
_cell.angle_beta   90.00
_cell.angle_gamma   90.00
#
_symmetry.space_group_name_H-M   'P 1'
#
loop_
_entity.id
_entity.type
_entity.pdbx_description
1 polymer ?
#
loop_
_entity_poly.entity_id
_entity_poly.type
_entity_poly.pdbx_seq_one_letter_code
_entity_poly.pdbx_strand_id
1 'polypeptide(L)'
;MQGNLYLDFGKNIDNLNKAAKKIRVRHPSYFKNIDENESELQYIINMIFADGMSAEYYISNTSLKEDVYDFTIRPKIGPRLERIFDDGFTIAIKGYLDKSGNYLIIYRIIDIFNTEKMDFEVELIATTISKIDNMNRIYKQDFVITPEFIASLPEISKITAQRLSKWENYLNWREELIKSKIEGVRYVNIEIDEEYILFYLIFKNEDAFRNFNKFLRKDELMVFPLNYSKDEWNFEYNYENNISGKKIGNYKGKIISFYMKDKEDDKDDLRDKLKKYLEDCEWDNPYIAVVKFELSDEDQEDMLNCPEDMIEYYKTKLTNQYPKQGFLSISSVGEFSLIRRQKRTIDLLKKGEVYAPFICSWLFDIKKANVLRSNNLIEVQEWFNRSINDEQKDAVQKMLNAPDVFLIQGPPGTGKTTVIAEAIYQFAIRNQKVILASQANLAVDNVFDRLANSPKIRAIRLGCNEKISDEGKQFTEENVLKYFYNTISEDVKVNYLNVWLQLDNDIKNFEEWYNKAEFIYNDIIAYSKKLEEINKQKENIKLYIKNEEKKIEEIREFNSILEEKRENIEKMKKFCSDFDGPDFIIEDDMSQIIWQEFIEPLMNLESCYIEINQDWRSKENDISPGKKASIFREMLENWNNIYKRIPQIKEDIEFLSVNDEVIDTKIQLELCKLEKKLRM
;
A
#
# COMPACT_ATOMS: atom_id res chain seq x y z
N MET A 1 26.98 41.12 19.87
CA MET A 1 28.40 41.31 20.24
C MET A 1 29.26 40.71 19.14
N GLN A 2 30.38 41.35 18.79
CA GLN A 2 31.34 40.86 17.79
C GLN A 2 32.67 40.57 18.50
N GLY A 3 33.28 39.43 18.20
CA GLY A 3 34.54 39.00 18.80
C GLY A 3 34.98 37.63 18.31
N ASN A 4 35.97 37.04 18.96
CA ASN A 4 36.51 35.73 18.62
C ASN A 4 35.97 34.65 19.56
N LEU A 5 35.69 33.47 19.01
CA LEU A 5 35.27 32.27 19.73
C LEU A 5 36.36 31.20 19.61
N TYR A 6 37.13 31.01 20.68
CA TYR A 6 38.22 30.03 20.75
C TYR A 6 37.73 28.66 21.20
N LEU A 7 37.86 27.65 20.35
CA LEU A 7 37.33 26.30 20.55
C LEU A 7 38.43 25.24 20.48
N ASP A 8 38.75 24.60 21.60
CA ASP A 8 39.74 23.51 21.68
C ASP A 8 39.04 22.15 21.57
N PHE A 9 39.20 21.48 20.43
CA PHE A 9 38.71 20.12 20.19
C PHE A 9 39.75 19.03 20.51
N GLY A 10 40.98 19.40 20.85
CA GLY A 10 42.11 18.47 20.99
C GLY A 10 42.04 17.60 22.24
N LYS A 11 41.64 18.17 23.39
CA LYS A 11 41.64 17.43 24.68
C LYS A 11 40.72 16.21 24.74
N ASN A 12 39.65 16.17 23.93
CA ASN A 12 38.64 15.09 23.94
C ASN A 12 38.44 14.44 22.57
N ILE A 13 39.45 14.50 21.70
CA ILE A 13 39.31 14.19 20.27
C ILE A 13 38.72 12.80 20.00
N ASP A 14 39.08 11.77 20.77
CA ASP A 14 38.56 10.40 20.59
C ASP A 14 37.06 10.30 20.85
N ASN A 15 36.58 10.95 21.90
CA ASN A 15 35.16 10.96 22.26
C ASN A 15 34.36 11.78 21.24
N LEU A 16 34.92 12.88 20.75
CA LEU A 16 34.31 13.73 19.74
C LEU A 16 34.22 13.02 18.38
N ASN A 17 35.26 12.30 17.98
CA ASN A 17 35.25 11.45 16.77
C ASN A 17 34.17 10.36 16.86
N LYS A 18 34.05 9.68 18.02
CA LYS A 18 32.97 8.70 18.23
C LYS A 18 31.59 9.33 18.14
N ALA A 19 31.41 10.55 18.67
CA ALA A 19 30.15 11.27 18.58
C ALA A 19 29.83 11.67 17.13
N ALA A 20 30.80 12.20 16.39
CA ALA A 20 30.64 12.58 14.98
C ALA A 20 30.25 11.37 14.10
N LYS A 21 30.87 10.20 14.29
CA LYS A 21 30.48 8.96 13.61
C LYS A 21 29.03 8.56 13.89
N LYS A 22 28.56 8.69 15.14
CA LYS A 22 27.15 8.43 15.50
C LYS A 22 26.19 9.43 14.87
N ILE A 23 26.60 10.67 14.66
CA ILE A 23 25.80 11.67 13.93
C ILE A 23 25.71 11.27 12.46
N ARG A 24 26.82 10.86 11.81
CA ARG A 24 26.80 10.37 10.41
C ARG A 24 25.86 9.18 10.20
N VAL A 25 25.80 8.24 11.14
CA VAL A 25 24.88 7.08 11.06
C VAL A 25 23.41 7.52 11.10
N ARG A 26 23.09 8.57 11.85
CA ARG A 26 21.71 9.07 11.99
C ARG A 26 21.31 10.00 10.84
N HIS A 27 22.24 10.86 10.45
CA HIS A 27 22.04 11.93 9.47
C HIS A 27 23.06 11.79 8.32
N PRO A 28 22.97 10.72 7.51
CA PRO A 28 23.92 10.47 6.43
C PRO A 28 23.88 11.56 5.35
N SER A 29 22.76 12.27 5.19
CA SER A 29 22.61 13.38 4.24
C SER A 29 23.59 14.52 4.50
N TYR A 30 23.90 14.79 5.77
CA TYR A 30 24.78 15.89 6.17
C TYR A 30 26.23 15.69 5.72
N PHE A 31 26.64 14.45 5.47
CA PHE A 31 28.02 14.07 5.14
C PHE A 31 28.16 13.64 3.67
N LYS A 32 27.21 14.00 2.79
CA LYS A 32 27.27 13.64 1.35
C LYS A 32 28.54 14.13 0.64
N ASN A 33 29.08 15.26 1.08
CA ASN A 33 30.24 15.93 0.47
C ASN A 33 31.51 15.83 1.34
N ILE A 34 31.62 14.82 2.21
CA ILE A 34 32.84 14.61 2.99
C ILE A 34 33.95 14.05 2.09
N ASP A 35 35.15 14.63 2.17
CA ASP A 35 36.32 14.13 1.45
C ASP A 35 36.77 12.77 2.01
N GLU A 36 37.27 11.87 1.16
CA GLU A 36 37.68 10.51 1.57
C GLU A 36 38.77 10.49 2.67
N ASN A 37 39.59 11.55 2.72
CA ASN A 37 40.68 11.69 3.69
C ASN A 37 40.31 12.55 4.92
N GLU A 38 39.08 13.06 4.99
CA GLU A 38 38.62 13.92 6.08
C GLU A 38 37.84 13.11 7.12
N SER A 39 38.10 13.34 8.41
CA SER A 39 37.33 12.72 9.49
C SER A 39 35.97 13.39 9.66
N GLU A 40 34.96 12.68 10.16
CA GLU A 40 33.63 13.27 10.39
C GLU A 40 33.67 14.47 11.34
N LEU A 41 34.57 14.45 12.33
CA LEU A 41 34.78 15.57 13.24
C LEU A 41 35.35 16.78 12.50
N GLN A 42 36.38 16.57 11.68
CA GLN A 42 37.02 17.64 10.93
C GLN A 42 36.04 18.28 9.93
N TYR A 43 35.21 17.47 9.28
CA TYR A 43 34.13 17.93 8.42
C TYR A 43 33.13 18.82 9.17
N ILE A 44 32.65 18.39 10.36
CA ILE A 44 31.75 19.20 11.19
C ILE A 44 32.40 20.54 11.58
N ILE A 45 33.68 20.52 11.99
CA ILE A 45 34.41 21.73 12.36
C ILE A 45 34.52 22.67 11.16
N ASN A 46 34.98 22.17 10.01
CA ASN A 46 35.12 22.98 8.78
C ASN A 46 33.78 23.49 8.26
N MET A 47 32.69 22.74 8.48
CA MET A 47 31.37 23.10 8.01
C MET A 47 30.70 24.14 8.90
N ILE A 48 30.74 23.99 10.23
CA ILE A 48 29.94 24.79 11.18
C ILE A 48 30.79 25.81 11.95
N PHE A 49 32.01 25.41 12.28
CA PHE A 49 32.95 26.11 13.16
C PHE A 49 34.23 26.46 12.38
N ALA A 50 34.04 26.89 11.12
CA ALA A 50 35.12 27.11 10.17
C ALA A 50 36.12 28.14 10.70
N ASP A 51 37.38 27.75 10.74
CA ASP A 51 38.47 28.58 11.28
C ASP A 51 38.59 29.90 10.49
N GLY A 52 38.57 31.04 11.19
CA GLY A 52 38.67 32.37 10.60
C GLY A 52 37.39 32.91 9.94
N MET A 53 36.27 32.18 9.97
CA MET A 53 34.99 32.68 9.47
C MET A 53 34.11 33.25 10.58
N SER A 54 33.53 34.43 10.32
CA SER A 54 32.49 35.00 11.17
C SER A 54 31.14 34.35 10.87
N ALA A 55 30.47 33.87 11.90
CA ALA A 55 29.13 33.29 11.80
C ALA A 55 28.26 33.68 12.99
N GLU A 56 26.95 33.50 12.82
CA GLU A 56 25.95 33.73 13.85
C GLU A 56 25.72 32.44 14.64
N TYR A 57 25.87 32.52 15.96
CA TYR A 57 25.73 31.42 16.89
C TYR A 57 24.70 31.77 17.96
N TYR A 58 23.99 30.75 18.43
CA TYR A 58 23.24 30.80 19.68
C TYR A 58 24.05 30.11 20.76
N ILE A 59 24.28 30.82 21.87
CA ILE A 59 25.00 30.32 23.02
C ILE A 59 24.11 30.35 24.26
N SER A 60 24.18 29.28 25.05
CA SER A 60 23.43 29.13 26.30
C SER A 60 24.36 28.75 27.44
N ASN A 61 24.09 29.30 28.63
CA ASN A 61 24.74 28.92 29.86
C ASN A 61 24.08 27.65 30.43
N THR A 62 24.82 26.55 30.44
CA THR A 62 24.39 25.24 30.95
C THR A 62 25.10 24.84 32.25
N SER A 63 25.77 25.79 32.90
CA SER A 63 26.54 25.61 34.13
C SER A 63 25.65 25.25 35.30
N LEU A 64 25.81 24.04 35.86
CA LEU A 64 25.03 23.59 37.01
C LEU A 64 25.76 23.78 38.34
N LYS A 65 27.05 24.12 38.31
CA LYS A 65 27.88 24.45 39.47
C LYS A 65 28.31 25.91 39.37
N GLU A 66 28.45 26.58 40.51
CA GLU A 66 28.84 28.00 40.55
C GLU A 66 30.27 28.25 40.02
N ASP A 67 31.17 27.25 40.14
CA ASP A 67 32.59 27.40 39.79
C ASP A 67 32.98 26.86 38.39
N VAL A 68 32.04 26.29 37.63
CA VAL A 68 32.32 25.67 36.33
C VAL A 68 31.38 26.26 35.28
N TYR A 69 31.96 26.98 34.32
CA TYR A 69 31.20 27.59 33.23
C TYR A 69 31.08 26.65 32.03
N ASP A 70 29.95 25.97 31.90
CA ASP A 70 29.58 25.10 30.78
C ASP A 70 28.65 25.81 29.80
N PHE A 71 28.98 25.75 28.52
CA PHE A 71 28.21 26.36 27.44
C PHE A 71 27.77 25.33 26.41
N THR A 72 26.59 25.57 25.84
CA THR A 72 26.16 24.91 24.60
C THR A 72 26.08 25.95 23.49
N ILE A 73 26.71 25.65 22.36
CA ILE A 73 26.81 26.55 21.19
C ILE A 73 26.25 25.83 19.97
N ARG A 74 25.33 26.46 19.25
CA ARG A 74 24.78 25.97 17.98
C ARG A 74 24.79 27.09 16.94
N PRO A 75 24.93 26.78 15.64
CA PRO A 75 24.85 27.79 14.61
C PRO A 75 23.41 28.26 14.43
N LYS A 76 23.22 29.52 14.03
CA LYS A 76 21.98 29.95 13.41
C LYS A 76 21.99 29.50 11.95
N ILE A 77 21.01 28.69 11.57
CA ILE A 77 20.93 28.17 10.20
C ILE A 77 20.59 29.32 9.25
N GLY A 78 21.57 29.72 8.44
CA GLY A 78 21.39 30.58 7.28
C GLY A 78 21.41 29.79 5.95
N PRO A 79 21.35 30.47 4.80
CA PRO A 79 21.19 29.84 3.47
C PRO A 79 22.26 28.79 3.13
N ARG A 80 23.48 28.95 3.66
CA ARG A 80 24.58 27.99 3.46
C ARG A 80 24.32 26.65 4.17
N LEU A 81 23.83 26.71 5.41
CA LEU A 81 23.61 25.54 6.25
C LEU A 81 22.25 24.88 5.98
N GLU A 82 21.27 25.65 5.49
CA GLU A 82 19.93 25.14 5.14
C GLU A 82 19.95 24.11 4.01
N ARG A 83 20.92 24.21 3.08
CA ARG A 83 21.13 23.20 2.02
C ARG A 83 21.69 21.88 2.53
N ILE A 84 22.20 21.85 3.76
CA ILE A 84 22.88 20.70 4.35
C ILE A 84 21.97 20.05 5.40
N PHE A 85 21.34 20.85 6.25
CA PHE A 85 20.40 20.40 7.28
C PHE A 85 18.98 20.29 6.69
N ASP A 86 18.68 19.15 6.05
CA ASP A 86 17.46 18.91 5.28
C ASP A 86 16.28 18.30 6.08
N ASP A 87 16.51 17.91 7.33
CA ASP A 87 15.59 17.12 8.17
C ASP A 87 15.10 17.86 9.43
N GLY A 88 15.44 19.15 9.57
CA GLY A 88 15.03 19.97 10.71
C GLY A 88 15.91 19.86 11.95
N PHE A 89 17.05 19.17 11.89
CA PHE A 89 18.04 19.14 12.98
C PHE A 89 19.23 20.07 12.70
N THR A 90 20.03 20.34 13.73
CA THR A 90 21.30 21.06 13.66
C THR A 90 22.30 20.44 14.62
N ILE A 91 23.57 20.80 14.51
CA ILE A 91 24.64 20.29 15.37
C ILE A 91 25.09 21.38 16.34
N ALA A 92 25.13 21.03 17.62
CA ALA A 92 25.63 21.85 18.71
C ALA A 92 26.88 21.22 19.34
N ILE A 93 27.73 22.08 19.91
CA ILE A 93 28.88 21.70 20.73
C ILE A 93 28.64 22.05 22.18
N LYS A 94 29.18 21.24 23.10
CA LYS A 94 29.30 21.58 24.51
C LYS A 94 30.77 21.69 24.91
N GLY A 95 31.07 22.75 25.66
CA GLY A 95 32.40 22.98 26.20
C GLY A 95 32.36 23.77 27.50
N TYR A 96 33.40 23.59 28.29
CA TYR A 96 33.62 24.37 29.51
C TYR A 96 34.74 25.38 29.31
N LEU A 97 34.66 26.50 30.02
CA LEU A 97 35.71 27.51 30.04
C LEU A 97 36.96 26.96 30.73
N ASP A 98 38.11 27.06 30.05
CA ASP A 98 39.40 26.69 30.65
C ASP A 98 39.69 27.53 31.91
N LYS A 99 40.52 27.01 32.83
CA LYS A 99 40.90 27.71 34.07
C LYS A 99 41.52 29.10 33.82
N SER A 100 42.16 29.30 32.67
CA SER A 100 42.74 30.58 32.27
C SER A 100 41.71 31.61 31.78
N GLY A 101 40.48 31.17 31.49
CA GLY A 101 39.38 32.01 31.00
C GLY A 101 39.48 32.39 29.51
N ASN A 102 40.34 31.73 28.74
CA ASN A 102 40.74 32.22 27.41
C ASN A 102 40.12 31.46 26.23
N TYR A 103 39.62 30.24 26.45
CA TYR A 103 39.06 29.39 25.40
C TYR A 103 38.12 28.35 25.98
N LEU A 104 37.28 27.75 25.13
CA LEU A 104 36.39 26.66 25.50
C LEU A 104 37.00 25.31 25.15
N ILE A 105 37.03 24.41 26.12
CA ILE A 105 37.42 23.02 25.90
C ILE A 105 36.18 22.24 25.51
N ILE A 106 36.12 21.79 24.27
CA ILE A 106 35.00 21.03 23.74
C ILE A 106 35.11 19.58 24.18
N TYR A 107 34.04 19.06 24.78
CA TYR A 107 33.99 17.69 25.26
C TYR A 107 32.85 16.88 24.63
N ARG A 108 31.89 17.54 23.95
CA ARG A 108 30.78 16.84 23.32
C ARG A 108 30.25 17.56 22.08
N ILE A 109 29.81 16.77 21.10
CA ILE A 109 29.03 17.21 19.95
C ILE A 109 27.71 16.45 19.98
N ILE A 110 26.61 17.15 19.69
CA ILE A 110 25.25 16.62 19.71
C ILE A 110 24.45 17.21 18.55
N ASP A 111 23.54 16.42 18.01
CA ASP A 111 22.47 16.86 17.15
C ASP A 111 21.25 17.23 17.99
N ILE A 112 20.61 18.34 17.65
CA ILE A 112 19.43 18.89 18.32
C ILE A 112 18.45 19.39 17.27
N PHE A 113 17.17 19.50 17.63
CA PHE A 113 16.19 20.07 16.72
C PHE A 113 16.53 21.55 16.42
N ASN A 114 16.40 21.98 15.17
CA ASN A 114 16.67 23.36 14.77
C ASN A 114 15.49 24.25 15.14
N THR A 115 15.69 25.12 16.13
CA THR A 115 14.65 26.02 16.66
C THR A 115 15.04 27.48 16.48
N GLU A 116 14.07 28.38 16.71
CA GLU A 116 14.40 29.81 16.83
C GLU A 116 15.25 30.02 18.07
N LYS A 117 15.80 31.23 18.21
CA LYS A 117 16.50 31.60 19.43
C LYS A 117 15.58 31.33 20.63
N MET A 118 16.04 30.51 21.56
CA MET A 118 15.31 30.25 22.80
C MET A 118 15.47 31.45 23.75
N ASP A 119 14.53 31.66 24.66
CA ASP A 119 14.57 32.75 25.66
C ASP A 119 15.87 32.77 26.47
N PHE A 120 16.50 31.62 26.60
CA PHE A 120 17.71 31.41 27.37
C PHE A 120 19.01 31.44 26.56
N GLU A 121 18.89 31.61 25.25
CA GLU A 121 20.03 31.73 24.36
C GLU A 121 20.33 33.20 24.08
N VAL A 122 21.61 33.51 23.90
CA VAL A 122 22.06 34.80 23.41
C VAL A 122 22.59 34.60 22.00
N GLU A 123 22.22 35.51 21.11
CA GLU A 123 22.72 35.54 19.74
C GLU A 123 24.05 36.26 19.69
N LEU A 124 25.02 35.63 19.05
CA LEU A 124 26.42 35.99 19.06
C LEU A 124 26.96 35.95 17.63
N ILE A 125 27.60 37.03 17.20
CA ILE A 125 28.33 37.04 15.93
C ILE A 125 29.80 36.88 16.30
N ALA A 126 30.41 35.76 15.94
CA ALA A 126 31.80 35.51 16.31
C ALA A 126 32.59 34.87 15.19
N THR A 127 33.88 35.24 15.12
CA THR A 127 34.87 34.56 14.30
C THR A 127 35.37 33.35 15.05
N THR A 128 35.16 32.16 14.49
CA THR A 128 35.60 30.92 15.15
C THR A 128 37.08 30.68 14.92
N ILE A 129 37.79 30.33 15.99
CA ILE A 129 39.21 29.98 15.95
C ILE A 129 39.40 28.63 16.68
N SER A 130 39.75 27.59 15.95
CA SER A 130 39.80 26.20 16.44
C SER A 130 41.16 25.51 16.28
N LYS A 131 42.07 26.05 15.45
CA LYS A 131 43.41 25.48 15.26
C LYS A 131 44.41 25.95 16.32
N ILE A 132 45.16 25.02 16.92
CA ILE A 132 46.14 25.26 17.99
C ILE A 132 47.25 26.24 17.56
N ASP A 133 47.73 26.15 16.31
CA ASP A 133 48.76 27.06 15.77
C ASP A 133 48.30 28.52 15.73
N ASN A 134 47.00 28.74 15.56
CA ASN A 134 46.36 30.05 15.62
C ASN A 134 46.04 30.48 17.05
N MET A 135 46.03 29.55 18.03
CA MET A 135 45.73 29.88 19.42
C MET A 135 46.89 30.59 20.15
N ASN A 136 48.13 30.29 19.78
CA ASN A 136 49.32 30.85 20.46
C ASN A 136 49.60 32.34 20.13
N ARG A 137 48.85 32.96 19.22
CA ARG A 137 49.03 34.37 18.77
C ARG A 137 47.99 35.35 19.34
N ILE A 138 47.14 34.91 20.27
CA ILE A 138 45.91 35.62 20.63
C ILE A 138 46.08 36.58 21.80
N TYR A 139 45.57 37.80 21.63
CA TYR A 139 45.35 38.77 22.71
C TYR A 139 44.04 38.47 23.46
N LYS A 140 44.10 38.46 24.79
CA LYS A 140 42.99 38.24 25.74
C LYS A 140 41.76 39.16 25.54
N GLN A 141 41.92 40.25 24.77
CA GLN A 141 40.96 41.35 24.66
C GLN A 141 39.81 41.07 23.68
N ASP A 142 39.95 40.09 22.77
CA ASP A 142 38.95 39.84 21.72
C ASP A 142 38.07 38.60 21.99
N PHE A 143 38.26 37.88 23.11
CA PHE A 143 37.44 36.72 23.43
C PHE A 143 36.03 37.14 23.83
N VAL A 144 35.04 36.59 23.14
CA VAL A 144 33.67 37.08 23.23
C VAL A 144 32.91 36.60 24.49
N ILE A 145 33.38 35.55 25.15
CA ILE A 145 32.80 35.04 26.40
C ILE A 145 33.52 35.70 27.58
N THR A 146 33.13 36.94 27.89
CA THR A 146 33.64 37.70 29.04
C THR A 146 32.83 37.39 30.31
N PRO A 147 33.32 37.71 31.52
CA PRO A 147 32.53 37.60 32.74
C PRO A 147 31.19 38.36 32.68
N GLU A 148 31.17 39.54 32.04
CA GLU A 148 29.96 40.33 31.79
C GLU A 148 28.98 39.59 30.86
N PHE A 149 29.50 38.94 29.81
CA PHE A 149 28.70 38.10 28.92
C PHE A 149 28.07 36.93 29.68
N ILE A 150 28.86 36.25 30.52
CA ILE A 150 28.37 35.14 31.34
C ILE A 150 27.26 35.61 32.28
N ALA A 151 27.42 36.78 32.92
CA ALA A 151 26.40 37.36 33.78
C ALA A 151 25.12 37.75 33.03
N SER A 152 25.21 38.03 31.71
CA SER A 152 24.04 38.32 30.86
C SER A 152 23.24 37.08 30.44
N LEU A 153 23.82 35.88 30.56
CA LEU A 153 23.15 34.64 30.16
C LEU A 153 22.08 34.22 31.17
N PRO A 154 20.85 33.89 30.72
CA PRO A 154 19.76 33.49 31.60
C PRO A 154 20.07 32.24 32.44
N GLU A 155 19.64 32.27 33.70
CA GLU A 155 19.95 31.25 34.71
C GLU A 155 19.04 30.00 34.63
N ILE A 156 18.91 29.37 33.45
CA ILE A 156 18.16 28.11 33.29
C ILE A 156 18.61 27.07 34.31
N SER A 157 19.93 27.03 34.54
CA SER A 157 20.57 26.08 35.41
C SER A 157 20.18 26.25 36.87
N LYS A 158 19.86 27.47 37.35
CA LYS A 158 19.45 27.66 38.75
C LYS A 158 18.07 27.09 39.02
N ILE A 159 17.08 27.37 38.15
CA ILE A 159 15.74 26.79 38.29
C ILE A 159 15.81 25.27 38.17
N THR A 160 16.59 24.78 37.20
CA THR A 160 16.82 23.34 36.99
C THR A 160 17.45 22.70 38.23
N ALA A 161 18.53 23.29 38.77
CA ALA A 161 19.22 22.77 39.94
C ALA A 161 18.30 22.73 41.17
N GLN A 162 17.51 23.78 41.41
CA GLN A 162 16.52 23.79 42.50
C GLN A 162 15.48 22.67 42.35
N ARG A 163 14.95 22.47 41.14
CA ARG A 163 13.95 21.41 40.87
C ARG A 163 14.55 20.02 41.03
N LEU A 164 15.77 19.80 40.53
CA LEU A 164 16.46 18.52 40.67
C LEU A 164 16.85 18.21 42.13
N SER A 165 17.23 19.23 42.91
CA SER A 165 17.49 19.08 44.35
C SER A 165 16.24 18.66 45.13
N LYS A 166 15.06 19.21 44.80
CA LYS A 166 13.79 18.75 45.41
C LYS A 166 13.51 17.27 45.15
N TRP A 167 13.77 16.81 43.93
CA TRP A 167 13.61 15.40 43.56
C TRP A 167 14.60 14.49 44.27
N GLU A 168 15.85 14.92 44.40
CA GLU A 168 16.87 14.19 45.16
C GLU A 168 16.48 14.04 46.64
N ASN A 169 16.02 15.12 47.26
CA ASN A 169 15.51 15.09 48.64
C ASN A 169 14.34 14.11 48.79
N TYR A 170 13.40 14.12 47.85
CA TYR A 170 12.29 13.16 47.84
C TYR A 170 12.76 11.71 47.74
N LEU A 171 13.75 11.42 46.86
CA LEU A 171 14.29 10.06 46.72
C LEU A 171 15.08 9.62 47.95
N ASN A 172 15.82 10.53 48.59
CA ASN A 172 16.51 10.25 49.85
C ASN A 172 15.51 9.92 50.96
N TRP A 173 14.48 10.74 51.13
CA TRP A 173 13.40 10.47 52.09
C TRP A 173 12.70 9.13 51.80
N ARG A 174 12.39 8.84 50.52
CA ARG A 174 11.76 7.57 50.13
C ARG A 174 12.66 6.37 50.45
N GLU A 175 13.97 6.51 50.22
CA GLU A 175 14.94 5.47 50.56
C GLU A 175 14.99 5.19 52.05
N GLU A 176 15.00 6.23 52.90
CA GLU A 176 14.94 6.10 54.35
C GLU A 176 13.63 5.46 54.81
N LEU A 177 12.50 5.85 54.21
CA LEU A 177 11.19 5.26 54.51
C LEU A 177 11.18 3.75 54.22
N ILE A 178 11.77 3.31 53.10
CA ILE A 178 11.86 1.89 52.76
C ILE A 178 12.78 1.19 53.76
N LYS A 179 13.96 1.74 54.04
CA LYS A 179 14.88 1.18 55.06
C LYS A 179 14.20 1.00 56.42
N SER A 180 13.36 1.94 56.84
CA SER A 180 12.61 1.83 58.11
C SER A 180 11.47 0.80 58.09
N LYS A 181 10.99 0.40 56.90
CA LYS A 181 9.90 -0.58 56.74
C LYS A 181 10.39 -2.01 56.62
N ILE A 182 11.66 -2.20 56.27
CA ILE A 182 12.23 -3.53 56.13
C ILE A 182 12.54 -4.03 57.54
N GLU A 183 11.80 -5.04 57.93
CA GLU A 183 12.11 -5.83 59.11
C GLU A 183 12.60 -7.20 58.67
N GLY A 184 13.52 -7.77 59.45
CA GLY A 184 14.04 -9.10 59.23
C GLY A 184 14.33 -9.78 60.55
N VAL A 185 14.25 -11.11 60.55
CA VAL A 185 14.57 -11.94 61.72
C VAL A 185 15.59 -13.00 61.34
N ARG A 186 16.55 -13.23 62.23
CA ARG A 186 17.57 -14.26 62.09
C ARG A 186 16.94 -15.65 62.25
N TYR A 187 17.26 -16.57 61.34
CA TYR A 187 16.97 -18.00 61.49
C TYR A 187 18.24 -18.83 61.43
N VAL A 188 18.42 -19.75 62.37
CA VAL A 188 19.67 -20.52 62.51
C VAL A 188 19.60 -21.92 61.89
N ASN A 189 18.38 -22.43 61.67
CA ASN A 189 18.15 -23.74 61.08
C ASN A 189 16.83 -23.78 60.31
N ILE A 190 16.76 -24.69 59.32
CA ILE A 190 15.56 -25.01 58.54
C ILE A 190 15.39 -26.52 58.56
N GLU A 191 14.17 -26.98 58.85
CA GLU A 191 13.80 -28.39 58.80
C GLU A 191 12.51 -28.57 58.01
N ILE A 192 12.31 -29.75 57.43
CA ILE A 192 11.09 -30.08 56.68
C ILE A 192 10.36 -31.20 57.40
N ASP A 193 9.15 -30.90 57.83
CA ASP A 193 8.27 -31.81 58.55
C ASP A 193 6.96 -31.96 57.79
N GLU A 194 6.68 -33.16 57.32
CA GLU A 194 5.57 -33.47 56.41
C GLU A 194 5.44 -32.42 55.29
N GLU A 195 4.34 -31.68 55.24
CA GLU A 195 4.04 -30.68 54.21
C GLU A 195 4.54 -29.25 54.54
N TYR A 196 5.34 -29.10 55.61
CA TYR A 196 5.74 -27.80 56.16
C TYR A 196 7.26 -27.60 56.21
N ILE A 197 7.67 -26.35 56.01
CA ILE A 197 9.02 -25.88 56.30
C ILE A 197 9.02 -25.20 57.68
N LEU A 198 9.88 -25.69 58.56
CA LEU A 198 10.10 -25.18 59.91
C LEU A 198 11.30 -24.24 59.94
N PHE A 199 11.11 -23.02 60.45
CA PHE A 199 12.18 -22.06 60.67
C PHE A 199 12.42 -21.85 62.16
N TYR A 200 13.68 -21.97 62.57
CA TYR A 200 14.14 -21.72 63.92
C TYR A 200 14.58 -20.27 64.06
N LEU A 201 13.64 -19.41 64.48
CA LEU A 201 13.84 -17.97 64.58
C LEU A 201 14.41 -17.56 65.93
N ILE A 202 15.37 -16.64 65.91
CA ILE A 202 16.02 -16.12 67.10
C ILE A 202 15.67 -14.63 67.27
N PHE A 203 15.20 -14.27 68.45
CA PHE A 203 14.83 -12.91 68.82
C PHE A 203 15.57 -12.47 70.07
N LYS A 204 15.81 -11.16 70.20
CA LYS A 204 16.39 -10.58 71.41
C LYS A 204 15.54 -10.82 72.65
N ASN A 205 14.22 -10.76 72.50
CA ASN A 205 13.23 -10.96 73.57
C ASN A 205 11.85 -11.30 72.98
N GLU A 206 10.89 -11.61 73.86
CA GLU A 206 9.52 -11.95 73.46
C GLU A 206 8.79 -10.77 72.77
N ASP A 207 9.06 -9.52 73.15
CA ASP A 207 8.43 -8.34 72.53
C ASP A 207 8.85 -8.18 71.06
N ALA A 208 10.11 -8.44 70.72
CA ALA A 208 10.59 -8.47 69.35
C ALA A 208 9.85 -9.55 68.53
N PHE A 209 9.62 -10.73 69.12
CA PHE A 209 8.79 -11.76 68.48
C PHE A 209 7.36 -11.28 68.26
N ARG A 210 6.71 -10.66 69.26
CA ARG A 210 5.32 -10.16 69.13
C ARG A 210 5.18 -9.11 68.03
N ASN A 211 6.18 -8.25 67.86
CA ASN A 211 6.21 -7.25 66.79
C ASN A 211 6.37 -7.93 65.42
N PHE A 212 7.36 -8.82 65.27
CA PHE A 212 7.64 -9.50 64.00
C PHE A 212 6.54 -10.50 63.60
N ASN A 213 5.81 -11.07 64.56
CA ASN A 213 4.71 -12.01 64.30
C ASN A 213 3.58 -11.40 63.44
N LYS A 214 3.45 -10.07 63.42
CA LYS A 214 2.53 -9.37 62.51
C LYS A 214 2.98 -9.48 61.05
N PHE A 215 4.28 -9.55 60.81
CA PHE A 215 4.89 -9.68 59.49
C PHE A 215 4.90 -11.12 58.99
N LEU A 216 5.01 -12.11 59.89
CA LEU A 216 4.91 -13.54 59.56
C LEU A 216 3.66 -13.89 58.74
N ARG A 217 2.56 -13.17 58.95
CA ARG A 217 1.28 -13.39 58.24
C ARG A 217 1.20 -12.74 56.85
N LYS A 218 2.26 -12.07 56.38
CA LYS A 218 2.28 -11.45 55.05
C LYS A 218 2.81 -12.43 54.01
N ASP A 219 2.12 -12.53 52.89
CA ASP A 219 2.46 -13.43 51.76
C ASP A 219 3.73 -13.01 50.99
N GLU A 220 4.41 -11.94 51.42
CA GLU A 220 5.58 -11.35 50.75
C GLU A 220 6.92 -11.70 51.42
N LEU A 221 6.90 -12.57 52.44
CA LEU A 221 8.10 -13.00 53.14
C LEU A 221 8.99 -13.88 52.26
N MET A 222 10.29 -13.66 52.38
CA MET A 222 11.32 -14.37 51.66
C MET A 222 12.48 -14.73 52.57
N VAL A 223 13.20 -15.76 52.16
CA VAL A 223 14.39 -16.28 52.83
C VAL A 223 15.62 -15.71 52.16
N PHE A 224 16.51 -15.13 52.95
CA PHE A 224 17.74 -14.50 52.50
C PHE A 224 18.95 -15.07 53.22
N PRO A 225 20.13 -15.12 52.57
CA PRO A 225 21.40 -15.47 53.23
C PRO A 225 21.84 -14.37 54.21
N LEU A 226 22.83 -14.69 55.05
CA LEU A 226 23.37 -13.81 56.09
C LEU A 226 23.80 -12.42 55.60
N ASN A 227 24.45 -12.35 54.44
CA ASN A 227 24.97 -11.10 53.85
C ASN A 227 23.89 -10.14 53.31
N TYR A 228 22.61 -10.49 53.46
CA TYR A 228 21.48 -9.58 53.27
C TYR A 228 21.37 -8.53 54.39
N SER A 229 21.93 -8.82 55.56
CA SER A 229 22.11 -7.88 56.67
C SER A 229 23.58 -7.43 56.74
N LYS A 230 23.84 -6.24 57.30
CA LYS A 230 25.20 -5.80 57.66
C LYS A 230 25.69 -6.42 58.96
N ASP A 231 24.76 -6.83 59.82
CA ASP A 231 24.99 -7.43 61.12
C ASP A 231 24.31 -8.80 61.18
N GLU A 232 24.97 -9.78 61.79
CA GLU A 232 24.54 -11.19 61.78
C GLU A 232 23.38 -11.49 62.74
N TRP A 233 23.08 -10.61 63.70
CA TRP A 233 22.05 -10.84 64.73
C TRP A 233 20.97 -9.74 64.72
N ASN A 234 21.38 -8.48 64.68
CA ASN A 234 20.50 -7.33 64.56
C ASN A 234 20.28 -7.01 63.08
N PHE A 235 19.08 -7.24 62.57
CA PHE A 235 18.82 -7.04 61.15
C PHE A 235 19.01 -5.56 60.73
N GLU A 236 20.00 -5.30 59.87
CA GLU A 236 20.21 -4.02 59.19
C GLU A 236 20.41 -4.28 57.69
N TYR A 237 19.45 -3.87 56.86
CA TYR A 237 19.48 -4.13 55.43
C TYR A 237 20.80 -3.68 54.76
N ASN A 238 21.47 -4.62 54.09
CA ASN A 238 22.71 -4.35 53.36
C ASN A 238 22.39 -3.87 51.94
N TYR A 239 22.50 -2.56 51.72
CA TYR A 239 22.20 -1.92 50.44
C TYR A 239 23.18 -2.25 49.31
N GLU A 240 24.41 -2.62 49.64
CA GLU A 240 25.46 -2.91 48.65
C GLU A 240 25.26 -4.28 47.99
N ASN A 241 24.65 -5.21 48.72
CA ASN A 241 24.42 -6.57 48.27
C ASN A 241 23.01 -6.74 47.69
N ASN A 242 22.92 -6.73 46.37
CA ASN A 242 21.65 -6.86 45.64
C ASN A 242 21.22 -8.34 45.51
N ILE A 243 20.91 -8.98 46.64
CA ILE A 243 20.62 -10.42 46.71
C ILE A 243 19.12 -10.66 46.50
N SER A 244 18.78 -11.62 45.63
CA SER A 244 17.40 -12.11 45.51
C SER A 244 17.11 -13.12 46.62
N GLY A 245 15.99 -12.93 47.31
CA GLY A 245 15.48 -13.89 48.28
C GLY A 245 14.76 -15.05 47.60
N LYS A 246 14.59 -16.13 48.35
CA LYS A 246 13.76 -17.26 47.94
C LYS A 246 12.37 -17.14 48.55
N LYS A 247 11.33 -17.34 47.76
CA LYS A 247 9.94 -17.34 48.23
C LYS A 247 9.67 -18.54 49.14
N ILE A 248 8.74 -18.36 50.06
CA ILE A 248 8.22 -19.39 50.96
C ILE A 248 6.69 -19.36 50.91
N GLY A 249 6.03 -20.46 51.28
CA GLY A 249 4.58 -20.54 51.33
C GLY A 249 3.97 -19.78 52.50
N ASN A 250 2.68 -20.01 52.75
CA ASN A 250 1.92 -19.25 53.75
C ASN A 250 2.31 -19.66 55.18
N TYR A 251 2.31 -18.69 56.08
CA TYR A 251 2.53 -18.94 57.50
C TYR A 251 1.35 -19.70 58.13
N LYS A 252 1.65 -20.81 58.81
CA LYS A 252 0.65 -21.69 59.45
C LYS A 252 0.70 -21.71 60.97
N GLY A 253 1.56 -20.89 61.57
CA GLY A 253 1.57 -20.71 63.01
C GLY A 253 2.93 -20.97 63.65
N LYS A 254 2.96 -20.77 64.96
CA LYS A 254 4.09 -21.04 65.83
C LYS A 254 3.89 -22.42 66.46
N ILE A 255 4.92 -23.26 66.43
CA ILE A 255 4.92 -24.58 67.07
C ILE A 255 5.31 -24.42 68.53
N ILE A 256 6.49 -23.85 68.77
CA ILE A 256 7.06 -23.72 70.11
C ILE A 256 7.80 -22.39 70.25
N SER A 257 7.86 -21.89 71.47
CA SER A 257 8.74 -20.78 71.82
C SER A 257 9.16 -20.83 73.27
N PHE A 258 10.34 -20.31 73.57
CA PHE A 258 10.94 -20.34 74.89
C PHE A 258 12.15 -19.40 74.95
N TYR A 259 12.55 -19.02 76.16
CA TYR A 259 13.86 -18.42 76.40
C TYR A 259 14.92 -19.50 76.59
N MET A 260 16.12 -19.24 76.07
CA MET A 260 17.21 -20.22 76.08
C MET A 260 17.64 -20.65 77.50
N LYS A 261 17.61 -19.73 78.47
CA LYS A 261 18.05 -19.98 79.87
C LYS A 261 16.94 -20.35 80.85
N ASP A 262 15.67 -20.26 80.46
CA ASP A 262 14.56 -20.63 81.34
C ASP A 262 14.53 -22.16 81.48
N LYS A 263 14.32 -22.71 82.68
CA LYS A 263 14.26 -24.18 82.85
C LYS A 263 12.84 -24.68 82.65
N GLU A 264 12.62 -25.38 81.55
CA GLU A 264 11.38 -26.11 81.22
C GLU A 264 11.78 -27.49 80.68
N ASP A 265 11.40 -28.56 81.38
CA ASP A 265 11.88 -29.94 81.14
C ASP A 265 11.54 -30.47 79.73
N ASP A 266 10.42 -30.04 79.13
CA ASP A 266 9.95 -30.53 77.82
C ASP A 266 10.72 -29.96 76.61
N LYS A 267 11.73 -29.11 76.83
CA LYS A 267 12.43 -28.37 75.75
C LYS A 267 13.95 -28.54 75.74
N ASP A 268 14.50 -29.38 76.61
CA ASP A 268 15.96 -29.50 76.78
C ASP A 268 16.70 -30.10 75.58
N ASP A 269 16.11 -31.09 74.88
CA ASP A 269 16.71 -31.66 73.65
C ASP A 269 16.84 -30.61 72.53
N LEU A 270 15.85 -29.73 72.40
CA LEU A 270 15.86 -28.67 71.40
C LEU A 270 16.87 -27.57 71.76
N ARG A 271 17.02 -27.26 73.05
CA ARG A 271 18.08 -26.35 73.54
C ARG A 271 19.45 -26.89 73.20
N ASP A 272 19.72 -28.17 73.46
CA ASP A 272 21.02 -28.77 73.18
C ASP A 272 21.37 -28.76 71.69
N LYS A 273 20.40 -28.99 70.81
CA LYS A 273 20.57 -28.86 69.35
C LYS A 273 20.91 -27.43 68.92
N LEU A 274 20.30 -26.42 69.55
CA LEU A 274 20.48 -25.01 69.17
C LEU A 274 21.73 -24.36 69.77
N LYS A 275 22.29 -24.90 70.87
CA LYS A 275 23.50 -24.36 71.52
C LYS A 275 24.64 -24.09 70.53
N LYS A 276 24.92 -25.04 69.63
CA LYS A 276 25.98 -24.92 68.61
C LYS A 276 25.81 -23.71 67.68
N TYR A 277 24.58 -23.30 67.40
CA TYR A 277 24.29 -22.18 66.50
C TYR A 277 24.25 -20.82 67.21
N LEU A 278 24.24 -20.83 68.54
CA LEU A 278 24.13 -19.64 69.40
C LEU A 278 25.44 -19.31 70.11
N GLU A 279 26.53 -20.03 69.83
CA GLU A 279 27.86 -19.77 70.44
C GLU A 279 28.33 -18.33 70.22
N ASP A 280 28.06 -17.79 69.02
CA ASP A 280 28.41 -16.43 68.61
C ASP A 280 27.26 -15.42 68.81
N CYS A 281 26.20 -15.79 69.55
CA CYS A 281 25.04 -14.92 69.76
C CYS A 281 25.35 -13.78 70.74
N GLU A 282 25.08 -12.54 70.32
CA GLU A 282 25.30 -11.35 71.16
C GLU A 282 24.32 -11.23 72.34
N TRP A 283 23.21 -11.97 72.30
CA TRP A 283 22.14 -11.86 73.29
C TRP A 283 22.30 -12.90 74.40
N ASP A 284 22.32 -12.44 75.65
CA ASP A 284 22.57 -13.31 76.81
C ASP A 284 21.44 -14.33 77.09
N ASN A 285 20.19 -13.99 76.79
CA ASN A 285 19.05 -14.92 76.90
C ASN A 285 18.08 -14.71 75.73
N PRO A 286 18.39 -15.24 74.53
CA PRO A 286 17.56 -15.03 73.37
C PRO A 286 16.23 -15.78 73.50
N TYR A 287 15.19 -15.19 72.90
CA TYR A 287 13.88 -15.81 72.76
C TYR A 287 13.83 -16.55 71.42
N ILE A 288 13.53 -17.85 71.48
CA ILE A 288 13.51 -18.73 70.31
C ILE A 288 12.05 -19.01 69.95
N ALA A 289 11.73 -18.98 68.66
CA ALA A 289 10.43 -19.39 68.16
C ALA A 289 10.60 -20.29 66.92
N VAL A 290 9.99 -21.48 66.96
CA VAL A 290 9.90 -22.35 65.79
C VAL A 290 8.56 -22.09 65.12
N VAL A 291 8.61 -21.70 63.85
CA VAL A 291 7.44 -21.35 63.05
C VAL A 291 7.34 -22.24 61.82
N LYS A 292 6.10 -22.49 61.36
CA LYS A 292 5.83 -23.32 60.20
C LYS A 292 5.25 -22.53 59.03
N PHE A 293 5.73 -22.84 57.83
CA PHE A 293 5.23 -22.35 56.55
C PHE A 293 4.84 -23.53 55.64
N GLU A 294 3.84 -23.35 54.79
CA GLU A 294 3.53 -24.33 53.74
C GLU A 294 4.69 -24.47 52.74
N LEU A 295 4.91 -25.70 52.27
CA LEU A 295 5.63 -25.96 51.02
C LEU A 295 4.84 -25.40 49.82
N SER A 296 5.51 -25.21 48.68
CA SER A 296 4.80 -24.83 47.45
C SER A 296 3.92 -25.98 46.95
N ASP A 297 2.85 -25.69 46.21
CA ASP A 297 1.95 -26.72 45.67
C ASP A 297 2.72 -27.77 44.83
N GLU A 298 3.72 -27.32 44.06
CA GLU A 298 4.63 -28.20 43.29
C GLU A 298 5.46 -29.11 44.22
N ASP A 299 6.06 -28.54 45.28
CA ASP A 299 6.87 -29.32 46.22
C ASP A 299 6.01 -30.28 47.06
N GLN A 300 4.75 -29.92 47.36
CA GLN A 300 3.79 -30.78 48.05
C GLN A 300 3.36 -31.96 47.19
N GLU A 301 3.00 -31.72 45.93
CA GLU A 301 2.67 -32.79 44.97
C GLU A 301 3.86 -33.72 44.73
N ASP A 302 5.06 -33.17 44.54
CA ASP A 302 6.28 -33.96 44.40
C ASP A 302 6.57 -34.83 45.63
N MET A 303 6.32 -34.30 46.83
CA MET A 303 6.55 -35.01 48.09
C MET A 303 5.51 -36.12 48.32
N LEU A 304 4.24 -35.91 47.95
CA LEU A 304 3.20 -36.95 47.97
C LEU A 304 3.47 -38.08 46.98
N ASN A 305 4.02 -37.74 45.81
CA ASN A 305 4.34 -38.69 44.75
C ASN A 305 5.72 -39.35 44.94
N CYS A 306 6.45 -38.98 45.99
CA CYS A 306 7.78 -39.51 46.28
C CYS A 306 7.68 -40.91 46.91
N PRO A 307 8.44 -41.91 46.43
CA PRO A 307 8.57 -43.21 47.11
C PRO A 307 9.03 -43.05 48.56
N GLU A 308 8.46 -43.84 49.49
CA GLU A 308 8.75 -43.75 50.94
C GLU A 308 10.24 -43.83 51.27
N ASP A 309 11.01 -44.62 50.51
CA ASP A 309 12.46 -44.79 50.66
C ASP A 309 13.29 -43.58 50.19
N MET A 310 12.68 -42.65 49.46
CA MET A 310 13.31 -41.46 48.89
C MET A 310 12.90 -40.14 49.58
N ILE A 311 11.96 -40.19 50.52
CA ILE A 311 11.45 -39.00 51.24
C ILE A 311 12.58 -38.23 51.92
N GLU A 312 13.48 -38.91 52.62
CA GLU A 312 14.58 -38.26 53.37
C GLU A 312 15.59 -37.56 52.43
N TYR A 313 15.85 -38.18 51.27
CA TYR A 313 16.66 -37.58 50.21
C TYR A 313 15.98 -36.34 49.63
N TYR A 314 14.68 -36.41 49.37
CA TYR A 314 13.90 -35.29 48.85
C TYR A 314 13.83 -34.12 49.84
N LYS A 315 13.61 -34.38 51.14
CA LYS A 315 13.72 -33.38 52.22
C LYS A 315 15.09 -32.71 52.26
N THR A 316 16.16 -33.49 52.12
CA THR A 316 17.53 -32.95 52.07
C THR A 316 17.74 -32.06 50.84
N LYS A 317 17.23 -32.46 49.67
CA LYS A 317 17.29 -31.70 48.42
C LYS A 317 16.53 -30.37 48.52
N LEU A 318 15.31 -30.39 49.08
CA LEU A 318 14.50 -29.20 49.35
C LEU A 318 15.15 -28.27 50.38
N THR A 319 15.77 -28.81 51.43
CA THR A 319 16.45 -27.98 52.45
C THR A 319 17.67 -27.29 51.87
N ASN A 320 18.47 -27.98 51.04
CA ASN A 320 19.65 -27.42 50.35
C ASN A 320 19.30 -26.31 49.34
N GLN A 321 18.05 -26.23 48.98
CA GLN A 321 17.48 -25.22 48.10
C GLN A 321 17.31 -23.86 48.81
N TYR A 322 17.41 -23.82 50.15
CA TYR A 322 17.41 -22.62 50.98
C TYR A 322 18.78 -22.43 51.66
N PRO A 323 19.18 -21.20 52.01
CA PRO A 323 20.35 -21.01 52.86
C PRO A 323 20.13 -21.70 54.21
N LYS A 324 21.08 -22.50 54.67
CA LYS A 324 20.97 -23.22 55.97
C LYS A 324 20.73 -22.29 57.15
N GLN A 325 21.25 -21.07 57.04
CA GLN A 325 21.09 -19.99 58.00
C GLN A 325 21.01 -18.66 57.26
N GLY A 326 20.20 -17.74 57.78
CA GLY A 326 20.07 -16.41 57.19
C GLY A 326 19.01 -15.56 57.88
N PHE A 327 18.29 -14.75 57.10
CA PHE A 327 17.21 -13.89 57.55
C PHE A 327 15.89 -14.19 56.83
N LEU A 328 14.78 -14.13 57.56
CA LEU A 328 13.43 -14.02 57.01
C LEU A 328 13.04 -12.55 56.96
N SER A 329 12.73 -12.03 55.78
CA SER A 329 12.43 -10.60 55.57
C SER A 329 11.59 -10.37 54.32
N ILE A 330 11.03 -9.18 54.15
CA ILE A 330 10.31 -8.78 52.94
C ILE A 330 11.34 -8.25 51.92
N SER A 331 11.24 -8.68 50.66
CA SER A 331 12.12 -8.15 49.61
C SER A 331 11.75 -6.72 49.25
N SER A 332 12.69 -5.80 49.47
CA SER A 332 12.62 -4.43 48.95
C SER A 332 13.61 -4.17 47.80
N VAL A 333 14.20 -5.24 47.25
CA VAL A 333 15.21 -5.19 46.18
C VAL A 333 14.69 -4.42 44.96
N GLY A 334 13.42 -4.65 44.59
CA GLY A 334 12.78 -3.96 43.47
C GLY A 334 12.64 -2.45 43.69
N GLU A 335 12.23 -2.04 44.90
CA GLU A 335 12.04 -0.63 45.24
C GLU A 335 13.36 0.13 45.28
N PHE A 336 14.40 -0.45 45.91
CA PHE A 336 15.72 0.16 45.91
C PHE A 336 16.34 0.20 44.52
N SER A 337 16.16 -0.84 43.71
CA SER A 337 16.62 -0.84 42.32
C SER A 337 15.97 0.30 41.52
N LEU A 338 14.68 0.59 41.76
CA LEU A 338 13.99 1.72 41.15
C LEU A 338 14.58 3.05 41.62
N ILE A 339 14.80 3.23 42.93
CA ILE A 339 15.41 4.45 43.49
C ILE A 339 16.81 4.68 42.93
N ARG A 340 17.67 3.65 42.87
CA ARG A 340 19.02 3.75 42.28
C ARG A 340 18.97 4.26 40.83
N ARG A 341 18.05 3.71 40.02
CA ARG A 341 17.85 4.14 38.63
C ARG A 341 17.39 5.60 38.55
N GLN A 342 16.46 6.01 39.41
CA GLN A 342 15.97 7.39 39.47
C GLN A 342 17.06 8.37 39.91
N LYS A 343 17.83 8.05 40.96
CA LYS A 343 18.98 8.86 41.42
C LYS A 343 20.02 9.03 40.31
N ARG A 344 20.42 7.93 39.67
CA ARG A 344 21.32 7.96 38.51
C ARG A 344 20.79 8.86 37.38
N THR A 345 19.48 8.85 37.14
CA THR A 345 18.86 9.71 36.12
C THR A 345 18.93 11.19 36.50
N ILE A 346 18.69 11.52 37.78
CA ILE A 346 18.88 12.88 38.29
C ILE A 346 20.33 13.32 38.11
N ASP A 347 21.30 12.46 38.41
CA ASP A 347 22.72 12.78 38.23
C ASP A 347 23.08 13.02 36.76
N LEU A 348 22.54 12.22 35.84
CA LEU A 348 22.72 12.43 34.40
C LEU A 348 22.10 13.75 33.92
N LEU A 349 20.93 14.13 34.43
CA LEU A 349 20.30 15.43 34.16
C LEU A 349 21.15 16.58 34.73
N LYS A 350 21.67 16.44 35.97
CA LYS A 350 22.58 17.40 36.61
C LYS A 350 23.93 17.54 35.92
N LYS A 351 24.35 16.57 35.13
CA LYS A 351 25.58 16.67 34.31
C LYS A 351 25.30 17.12 32.89
N GLY A 352 24.02 17.28 32.51
CA GLY A 352 23.63 17.52 31.12
C GLY A 352 24.08 16.39 30.18
N GLU A 353 24.30 15.19 30.72
CA GLU A 353 24.81 14.00 30.02
C GLU A 353 23.71 13.21 29.30
N VAL A 354 22.48 13.74 29.29
CA VAL A 354 21.33 13.18 28.57
C VAL A 354 21.42 13.39 27.06
N TYR A 355 20.62 12.66 26.30
CA TYR A 355 20.57 12.79 24.84
C TYR A 355 20.02 14.16 24.41
N ALA A 356 18.88 14.58 24.96
CA ALA A 356 18.30 15.90 24.75
C ALA A 356 18.91 16.91 25.75
N PRO A 357 19.89 17.72 25.35
CA PRO A 357 20.69 18.55 26.28
C PRO A 357 19.87 19.61 27.02
N PHE A 358 18.78 20.07 26.41
CA PHE A 358 17.93 21.15 26.92
C PHE A 358 16.62 20.64 27.51
N ILE A 359 16.49 19.33 27.76
CA ILE A 359 15.24 18.76 28.30
C ILE A 359 14.77 19.50 29.56
N CYS A 360 15.67 19.89 30.46
CA CYS A 360 15.33 20.61 31.69
C CYS A 360 14.77 22.02 31.47
N SER A 361 15.01 22.64 30.30
CA SER A 361 14.51 23.98 29.98
C SER A 361 12.98 24.02 29.84
N TRP A 362 12.37 22.90 29.47
CA TRP A 362 10.93 22.77 29.25
C TRP A 362 10.28 21.63 30.06
N LEU A 363 11.06 20.70 30.62
CA LEU A 363 10.52 19.58 31.42
C LEU A 363 9.72 20.05 32.65
N PHE A 364 10.18 21.12 33.30
CA PHE A 364 9.52 21.68 34.49
C PHE A 364 8.55 22.82 34.17
N ASP A 365 8.49 23.24 32.91
CA ASP A 365 7.55 24.22 32.38
C ASP A 365 7.25 23.88 30.92
N ILE A 366 6.23 23.03 30.72
CA ILE A 366 5.89 22.46 29.41
C ILE A 366 5.54 23.53 28.36
N LYS A 367 5.17 24.73 28.80
CA LYS A 367 4.87 25.87 27.92
C LYS A 367 6.10 26.37 27.15
N LYS A 368 7.31 26.01 27.62
CA LYS A 368 8.59 26.33 26.97
C LYS A 368 9.05 25.27 25.97
N ALA A 369 8.30 24.18 25.81
CA ALA A 369 8.59 23.20 24.79
C ALA A 369 8.44 23.83 23.40
N ASN A 370 9.27 23.43 22.45
CA ASN A 370 9.24 23.97 21.11
C ASN A 370 7.93 23.61 20.42
N VAL A 371 7.41 24.57 19.65
CA VAL A 371 6.28 24.37 18.77
C VAL A 371 6.79 24.14 17.35
N LEU A 372 6.08 23.31 16.60
CA LEU A 372 6.36 23.02 15.21
C LEU A 372 6.46 24.27 14.33
N ARG A 373 7.38 24.20 13.37
CA ARG A 373 7.42 25.13 12.23
C ARG A 373 6.74 24.50 11.01
N SER A 374 5.95 25.30 10.31
CA SER A 374 5.04 24.87 9.22
C SER A 374 5.73 24.37 7.95
N ASN A 375 7.05 24.48 7.80
CA ASN A 375 7.67 24.39 6.48
C ASN A 375 7.90 22.96 5.97
N ASN A 376 7.84 21.92 6.83
CA ASN A 376 8.00 20.50 6.43
C ASN A 376 7.24 19.57 7.39
N LEU A 377 5.90 19.61 7.36
CA LEU A 377 5.10 18.66 8.12
C LEU A 377 5.22 17.27 7.49
N ILE A 378 5.56 16.27 8.31
CA ILE A 378 5.45 14.86 7.93
C ILE A 378 3.98 14.59 7.72
N GLU A 379 3.51 14.17 6.55
CA GLU A 379 2.12 13.71 6.36
C GLU A 379 2.04 12.18 6.39
N VAL A 380 0.95 11.65 6.96
CA VAL A 380 0.65 10.22 6.94
C VAL A 380 -0.24 9.90 5.75
N GLN A 381 0.32 9.19 4.76
CA GLN A 381 -0.41 8.76 3.56
C GLN A 381 -1.18 7.45 3.80
N GLU A 382 -0.55 6.50 4.48
CA GLU A 382 -1.12 5.17 4.75
C GLU A 382 -1.20 4.92 6.24
N TRP A 383 -2.37 4.44 6.67
CA TRP A 383 -2.68 4.10 8.07
C TRP A 383 -2.64 2.59 8.25
N PHE A 384 -1.98 2.12 9.32
CA PHE A 384 -1.94 0.70 9.64
C PHE A 384 -3.32 0.20 10.04
N ASN A 385 -4.02 0.93 10.93
CA ASN A 385 -5.41 0.65 11.23
C ASN A 385 -6.35 1.42 10.28
N ARG A 386 -7.01 0.70 9.37
CA ARG A 386 -8.00 1.27 8.43
C ARG A 386 -9.25 1.86 9.10
N SER A 387 -9.52 1.49 10.35
CA SER A 387 -10.68 1.96 11.13
C SER A 387 -10.36 3.14 12.08
N ILE A 388 -9.16 3.74 11.96
CA ILE A 388 -8.76 4.89 12.77
C ILE A 388 -9.63 6.12 12.45
N ASN A 389 -10.17 6.77 13.48
CA ASN A 389 -11.00 7.96 13.32
C ASN A 389 -10.15 9.23 13.12
N ASP A 390 -10.78 10.33 12.71
CA ASP A 390 -10.06 11.55 12.33
C ASP A 390 -9.38 12.24 13.51
N GLU A 391 -9.94 12.17 14.73
CA GLU A 391 -9.29 12.71 15.93
C GLU A 391 -8.04 11.90 16.31
N GLN A 392 -8.07 10.58 16.15
CA GLN A 392 -6.92 9.72 16.35
C GLN A 392 -5.85 9.95 15.26
N LYS A 393 -6.27 10.17 14.01
CA LYS A 393 -5.34 10.55 12.92
C LYS A 393 -4.66 11.87 13.23
N ASP A 394 -5.41 12.89 13.62
CA ASP A 394 -4.87 14.20 14.01
C ASP A 394 -3.90 14.08 15.19
N ALA A 395 -4.21 13.25 16.19
CA ALA A 395 -3.30 12.98 17.30
C ALA A 395 -1.97 12.35 16.83
N VAL A 396 -2.00 11.31 15.98
CA VAL A 396 -0.79 10.70 15.40
C VAL A 396 -0.02 11.71 14.55
N GLN A 397 -0.74 12.51 13.78
CA GLN A 397 -0.17 13.51 12.89
C GLN A 397 0.60 14.57 13.68
N LYS A 398 0.05 15.03 14.81
CA LYS A 398 0.71 15.94 15.74
C LYS A 398 1.87 15.28 16.48
N MET A 399 1.74 14.00 16.88
CA MET A 399 2.83 13.23 17.50
C MET A 399 4.07 13.17 16.63
N LEU A 400 3.91 12.82 15.34
CA LEU A 400 5.02 12.67 14.39
C LEU A 400 5.82 13.95 14.19
N ASN A 401 5.14 15.08 14.34
CA ASN A 401 5.69 16.39 14.07
C ASN A 401 6.21 17.08 15.35
N ALA A 402 5.85 16.60 16.55
CA ALA A 402 6.20 17.28 17.79
C ALA A 402 7.72 17.26 18.04
N PRO A 403 8.38 18.43 18.21
CA PRO A 403 9.84 18.51 18.28
C PRO A 403 10.40 18.04 19.62
N ASP A 404 9.71 18.36 20.72
CA ASP A 404 10.15 18.03 22.08
C ASP A 404 9.24 17.00 22.76
N VAL A 405 7.94 17.28 22.80
CA VAL A 405 6.99 16.52 23.60
C VAL A 405 5.57 16.72 23.08
N PHE A 406 4.77 15.64 23.12
CA PHE A 406 3.35 15.68 22.82
C PHE A 406 2.58 14.96 23.92
N LEU A 407 1.52 15.60 24.42
CA LEU A 407 0.68 15.06 25.49
C LEU A 407 -0.68 14.69 24.93
N ILE A 408 -1.00 13.39 24.94
CA ILE A 408 -2.33 12.90 24.54
C ILE A 408 -3.15 12.63 25.79
N GLN A 409 -4.25 13.37 25.90
CA GLN A 409 -5.31 13.03 26.84
C GLN A 409 -6.39 12.23 26.10
N GLY A 410 -6.95 11.24 26.78
CA GLY A 410 -8.05 10.43 26.27
C GLY A 410 -8.89 9.92 27.44
N PRO A 411 -10.21 10.06 27.41
CA PRO A 411 -11.06 9.36 28.37
C PRO A 411 -10.91 7.83 28.27
N PRO A 412 -11.41 7.07 29.26
CA PRO A 412 -11.49 5.62 29.14
C PRO A 412 -12.26 5.22 27.87
N GLY A 413 -11.77 4.21 27.14
CA GLY A 413 -12.44 3.69 25.94
C GLY A 413 -12.18 4.43 24.63
N THR A 414 -11.48 5.57 24.61
CA THR A 414 -11.26 6.35 23.36
C THR A 414 -10.14 5.84 22.45
N GLY A 415 -9.68 4.60 22.65
CA GLY A 415 -8.68 3.98 21.78
C GLY A 415 -7.25 4.55 21.91
N LYS A 416 -6.83 5.06 23.08
CA LYS A 416 -5.44 5.56 23.31
C LYS A 416 -4.37 4.58 22.82
N THR A 417 -4.52 3.31 23.17
CA THR A 417 -3.57 2.26 22.80
C THR A 417 -3.54 2.07 21.27
N THR A 418 -4.63 2.41 20.56
CA THR A 418 -4.71 2.38 19.10
C THR A 418 -3.87 3.51 18.52
N VAL A 419 -3.99 4.72 19.08
CA VAL A 419 -3.17 5.88 18.70
C VAL A 419 -1.68 5.60 18.94
N ILE A 420 -1.34 5.01 20.09
CA ILE A 420 0.06 4.67 20.42
C ILE A 420 0.61 3.63 19.44
N ALA A 421 -0.13 2.55 19.17
CA ALA A 421 0.30 1.53 18.22
C ALA A 421 0.48 2.11 16.81
N GLU A 422 -0.48 2.91 16.34
CA GLU A 422 -0.38 3.58 15.04
C GLU A 422 0.84 4.50 14.98
N ALA A 423 1.07 5.34 15.99
CA ALA A 423 2.24 6.22 16.03
C ALA A 423 3.56 5.43 16.01
N ILE A 424 3.65 4.33 16.76
CA ILE A 424 4.84 3.46 16.73
C ILE A 424 5.05 2.88 15.32
N TYR A 425 3.98 2.42 14.66
CA TYR A 425 4.06 1.95 13.28
C TYR A 425 4.57 3.05 12.35
N GLN A 426 4.01 4.26 12.43
CA GLN A 426 4.41 5.39 11.60
C GLN A 426 5.89 5.78 11.81
N PHE A 427 6.40 5.74 13.04
CA PHE A 427 7.83 5.95 13.31
C PHE A 427 8.69 4.80 12.76
N ALA A 428 8.27 3.55 12.95
CA ALA A 428 9.03 2.37 12.55
C ALA A 428 9.19 2.27 11.02
N ILE A 429 8.14 2.52 10.23
CA ILE A 429 8.23 2.53 8.76
C ILE A 429 9.11 3.65 8.20
N ARG A 430 9.41 4.66 9.02
CA ARG A 430 10.37 5.75 8.72
C ARG A 430 11.77 5.45 9.25
N ASN A 431 12.08 4.18 9.54
CA ASN A 431 13.35 3.69 10.07
C ASN A 431 13.75 4.30 11.42
N GLN A 432 12.79 4.83 12.19
CA GLN A 432 13.07 5.35 13.51
C GLN A 432 12.96 4.26 14.57
N LYS A 433 13.78 4.37 15.62
CA LYS A 433 13.77 3.46 16.76
C LYS A 433 12.88 4.04 17.85
N VAL A 434 11.89 3.27 18.28
CA VAL A 434 10.92 3.71 19.30
C VAL A 434 11.15 2.94 20.59
N ILE A 435 11.22 3.65 21.71
CA ILE A 435 11.19 3.07 23.06
C ILE A 435 9.79 3.28 23.62
N LEU A 436 9.07 2.19 23.83
CA LEU A 436 7.80 2.19 24.55
C LEU A 436 8.06 1.85 26.02
N ALA A 437 7.55 2.69 26.93
CA ALA A 437 7.67 2.47 28.37
C ALA A 437 6.34 2.78 29.08
N SER A 438 6.04 2.02 30.13
CA SER A 438 4.91 2.25 31.03
C SER A 438 5.26 1.78 32.44
N GLN A 439 4.57 2.31 33.45
CA GLN A 439 4.67 1.82 34.82
C GLN A 439 4.00 0.44 34.99
N ALA A 440 3.00 0.12 34.17
CA ALA A 440 2.28 -1.15 34.20
C ALA A 440 2.67 -2.05 33.01
N ASN A 441 3.10 -3.30 33.29
CA ASN A 441 3.49 -4.26 32.26
C ASN A 441 2.36 -4.53 31.25
N LEU A 442 1.14 -4.77 31.73
CA LEU A 442 -0.04 -5.03 30.89
C LEU A 442 -0.30 -3.93 29.86
N ALA A 443 0.00 -2.66 30.18
CA ALA A 443 -0.20 -1.56 29.24
C ALA A 443 0.80 -1.61 28.08
N VAL A 444 2.01 -2.11 28.31
CA VAL A 444 3.02 -2.35 27.28
C VAL A 444 2.58 -3.52 26.41
N ASP A 445 2.21 -4.64 27.03
CA ASP A 445 1.86 -5.88 26.36
C ASP A 445 0.64 -5.66 25.41
N ASN A 446 -0.38 -4.92 25.88
CA ASN A 446 -1.53 -4.50 25.05
C ASN A 446 -1.17 -3.72 23.77
N VAL A 447 -0.03 -3.03 23.73
CA VAL A 447 0.45 -2.33 22.52
C VAL A 447 1.17 -3.32 21.61
N PHE A 448 1.96 -4.23 22.17
CA PHE A 448 2.66 -5.27 21.41
C PHE A 448 1.67 -6.16 20.65
N ASP A 449 0.57 -6.57 21.28
CA ASP A 449 -0.47 -7.40 20.63
C ASP A 449 -1.05 -6.75 19.38
N ARG A 450 -1.14 -5.41 19.38
CA ARG A 450 -1.64 -4.64 18.23
C ARG A 450 -0.62 -4.49 17.11
N LEU A 451 0.67 -4.62 17.44
CA LEU A 451 1.78 -4.51 16.49
C LEU A 451 2.28 -5.87 16.00
N ALA A 452 1.87 -6.96 16.67
CA ALA A 452 2.32 -8.34 16.49
C ALA A 452 2.35 -8.82 15.03
N ASN A 453 1.34 -8.39 14.25
CA ASN A 453 1.12 -8.90 12.90
C ASN A 453 1.77 -8.04 11.80
N SER A 454 2.60 -7.06 12.16
CA SER A 454 3.24 -6.20 11.17
C SER A 454 4.66 -6.69 10.82
N PRO A 455 4.92 -7.15 9.58
CA PRO A 455 6.27 -7.55 9.17
C PRO A 455 7.26 -6.38 9.11
N LYS A 456 6.75 -5.14 9.13
CA LYS A 456 7.58 -3.92 9.11
C LYS A 456 8.19 -3.59 10.48
N ILE A 457 7.73 -4.22 11.56
CA ILE A 457 8.16 -3.91 12.93
C ILE A 457 8.82 -5.12 13.55
N ARG A 458 10.06 -4.95 14.01
CA ARG A 458 10.72 -5.90 14.90
C ARG A 458 10.60 -5.41 16.34
N ALA A 459 9.53 -5.82 17.01
CA ALA A 459 9.24 -5.38 18.38
C ALA A 459 9.98 -6.27 19.39
N ILE A 460 10.71 -5.67 20.35
CA ILE A 460 11.45 -6.39 21.41
C ILE A 460 10.93 -5.95 22.78
N ARG A 461 10.46 -6.90 23.58
CA ARG A 461 9.99 -6.71 24.97
C ARG A 461 11.11 -7.02 25.96
N LEU A 462 11.59 -5.98 26.63
CA LEU A 462 12.61 -6.11 27.68
C LEU A 462 11.96 -6.30 29.06
N GLY A 463 12.28 -7.37 29.79
CA GLY A 463 11.77 -7.65 31.13
C GLY A 463 11.92 -9.11 31.57
N CYS A 464 11.68 -9.40 32.86
CA CYS A 464 11.69 -10.78 33.37
C CYS A 464 10.43 -11.54 32.92
N ASN A 465 10.63 -12.73 32.31
CA ASN A 465 9.58 -13.56 31.71
C ASN A 465 8.38 -13.88 32.63
N GLU A 466 8.58 -13.95 33.95
CA GLU A 466 7.54 -14.23 34.95
C GLU A 466 6.47 -13.13 35.07
N LYS A 467 6.78 -11.89 34.67
CA LYS A 467 5.89 -10.72 34.83
C LYS A 467 5.33 -10.22 33.49
N ILE A 468 5.49 -11.01 32.43
CA ILE A 468 5.05 -10.70 31.08
C ILE A 468 3.86 -11.62 30.77
N SER A 469 2.81 -11.07 30.14
CA SER A 469 1.67 -11.89 29.71
C SER A 469 2.09 -12.94 28.66
N ASP A 470 1.28 -13.95 28.43
CA ASP A 470 1.60 -14.99 27.44
C ASP A 470 1.75 -14.42 26.02
N GLU A 471 1.01 -13.35 25.72
CA GLU A 471 1.12 -12.61 24.46
C GLU A 471 2.44 -11.81 24.40
N GLY A 472 2.86 -11.19 25.51
CA GLY A 472 4.14 -10.50 25.60
C GLY A 472 5.37 -11.42 25.51
N LYS A 473 5.24 -12.71 25.90
CA LYS A 473 6.32 -13.71 25.82
C LYS A 473 6.79 -13.97 24.39
N GLN A 474 5.98 -13.66 23.38
CA GLN A 474 6.35 -13.78 21.98
C GLN A 474 7.43 -12.79 21.57
N PHE A 475 7.49 -11.65 22.26
CA PHE A 475 8.39 -10.53 21.95
C PHE A 475 9.62 -10.48 22.85
N THR A 476 9.84 -11.48 23.72
CA THR A 476 11.05 -11.57 24.54
C THR A 476 12.28 -11.79 23.68
N GLU A 477 13.46 -11.48 24.21
CA GLU A 477 14.74 -11.62 23.48
C GLU A 477 14.95 -13.03 22.90
N GLU A 478 14.46 -14.06 23.60
CA GLU A 478 14.56 -15.46 23.20
C GLU A 478 13.67 -15.80 21.99
N ASN A 479 12.46 -15.22 21.94
CA ASN A 479 11.43 -15.61 20.98
C ASN A 479 11.27 -14.65 19.80
N VAL A 480 11.72 -13.39 19.94
CA VAL A 480 11.43 -12.32 18.99
C VAL A 480 11.82 -12.65 17.54
N LEU A 481 12.96 -13.30 17.31
CA LEU A 481 13.41 -13.65 15.96
C LEU A 481 12.50 -14.71 15.32
N LYS A 482 12.10 -15.72 16.10
CA LYS A 482 11.20 -16.78 15.63
C LYS A 482 9.86 -16.19 15.19
N TYR A 483 9.25 -15.36 16.03
CA TYR A 483 7.97 -14.73 15.70
C TYR A 483 8.10 -13.76 14.52
N PHE A 484 9.15 -12.93 14.49
CA PHE A 484 9.38 -12.01 13.39
C PHE A 484 9.50 -12.72 12.03
N TYR A 485 10.25 -13.83 11.95
CA TYR A 485 10.35 -14.60 10.71
C TYR A 485 9.03 -15.29 10.34
N ASN A 486 8.26 -15.76 11.31
CA ASN A 486 6.93 -16.32 11.06
C ASN A 486 5.99 -15.24 10.47
N THR A 487 5.96 -14.03 11.05
CA THR A 487 5.15 -12.92 10.54
C THR A 487 5.55 -12.54 9.10
N ILE A 488 6.84 -12.49 8.79
CA ILE A 488 7.31 -12.27 7.41
C ILE A 488 6.84 -13.39 6.48
N SER A 489 6.98 -14.65 6.92
CA SER A 489 6.58 -15.80 6.12
C SER A 489 5.07 -15.79 5.82
N GLU A 490 4.25 -15.43 6.81
CA GLU A 490 2.80 -15.31 6.64
C GLU A 490 2.44 -14.16 5.70
N ASP A 491 3.07 -13.00 5.85
CA ASP A 491 2.84 -11.84 4.98
C ASP A 491 3.20 -12.15 3.52
N VAL A 492 4.38 -12.76 3.29
CA VAL A 492 4.82 -13.20 1.95
C VAL A 492 3.84 -14.22 1.37
N LYS A 493 3.34 -15.15 2.19
CA LYS A 493 2.38 -16.15 1.75
C LYS A 493 1.06 -15.52 1.31
N VAL A 494 0.50 -14.63 2.13
CA VAL A 494 -0.81 -14.03 1.91
C VAL A 494 -0.78 -13.01 0.77
N ASN A 495 0.17 -12.07 0.81
CA ASN A 495 0.17 -10.92 -0.08
C ASN A 495 0.82 -11.20 -1.45
N TYR A 496 1.67 -12.23 -1.55
CA TYR A 496 2.42 -12.51 -2.77
C TYR A 496 2.16 -13.93 -3.28
N LEU A 497 2.49 -14.98 -2.51
CA LEU A 497 2.43 -16.35 -3.01
C LEU A 497 1.01 -16.79 -3.40
N ASN A 498 0.02 -16.49 -2.55
CA ASN A 498 -1.38 -16.85 -2.85
C ASN A 498 -1.90 -16.12 -4.09
N VAL A 499 -1.51 -14.85 -4.28
CA VAL A 499 -1.88 -14.07 -5.48
C VAL A 499 -1.27 -14.70 -6.73
N TRP A 500 0.00 -15.08 -6.68
CA TRP A 500 0.66 -15.75 -7.80
C TRP A 500 0.04 -17.11 -8.11
N LEU A 501 -0.26 -17.91 -7.09
CA LEU A 501 -0.95 -19.20 -7.27
C LEU A 501 -2.34 -19.02 -7.90
N GLN A 502 -3.05 -17.96 -7.54
CA GLN A 502 -4.33 -17.64 -8.15
C GLN A 502 -4.18 -17.21 -9.62
N LEU A 503 -3.22 -16.32 -9.91
CA LEU A 503 -2.92 -15.91 -11.29
C LEU A 503 -2.49 -17.09 -12.18
N ASP A 504 -1.69 -18.02 -11.67
CA ASP A 504 -1.32 -19.24 -12.38
C ASP A 504 -2.55 -20.11 -12.72
N ASN A 505 -3.51 -20.20 -11.80
CA ASN A 505 -4.77 -20.90 -12.07
C ASN A 505 -5.63 -20.16 -13.11
N ASP A 506 -5.69 -18.83 -13.03
CA ASP A 506 -6.43 -18.01 -13.99
C ASP A 506 -5.82 -18.12 -15.39
N ILE A 507 -4.48 -18.12 -15.51
CA ILE A 507 -3.77 -18.35 -16.78
C ILE A 507 -4.17 -19.70 -17.38
N LYS A 508 -4.14 -20.78 -16.59
CA LYS A 508 -4.57 -22.11 -17.05
C LYS A 508 -6.03 -22.09 -17.54
N ASN A 509 -6.91 -21.42 -16.82
CA ASN A 509 -8.32 -21.28 -17.24
C ASN A 509 -8.44 -20.50 -18.56
N PHE A 510 -7.68 -19.42 -18.74
CA PHE A 510 -7.67 -18.64 -19.98
C PHE A 510 -7.08 -19.43 -21.15
N GLU A 511 -6.05 -20.24 -20.94
CA GLU A 511 -5.52 -21.14 -21.96
C GLU A 511 -6.59 -22.15 -22.42
N GLU A 512 -7.35 -22.75 -21.49
CA GLU A 512 -8.46 -23.63 -21.86
C GLU A 512 -9.55 -22.91 -22.67
N TRP A 513 -9.89 -21.68 -22.29
CA TRP A 513 -10.88 -20.88 -23.01
C TRP A 513 -10.38 -20.47 -24.39
N TYR A 514 -9.12 -20.08 -24.50
CA TYR A 514 -8.47 -19.75 -25.77
C TYR A 514 -8.53 -20.94 -26.73
N ASN A 515 -8.14 -22.13 -26.25
CA ASN A 515 -8.20 -23.35 -27.05
C ASN A 515 -9.63 -23.63 -27.53
N LYS A 516 -10.65 -23.47 -26.67
CA LYS A 516 -12.07 -23.61 -27.06
C LYS A 516 -12.51 -22.56 -28.09
N ALA A 517 -12.07 -21.31 -27.93
CA ALA A 517 -12.40 -20.23 -28.86
C ALA A 517 -11.75 -20.45 -30.24
N GLU A 518 -10.56 -21.02 -30.29
CA GLU A 518 -9.87 -21.37 -31.54
C GLU A 518 -10.69 -22.38 -32.37
N PHE A 519 -11.29 -23.40 -31.73
CA PHE A 519 -12.20 -24.32 -32.42
C PHE A 519 -13.40 -23.58 -33.03
N ILE A 520 -14.06 -22.70 -32.26
CA ILE A 520 -15.22 -21.93 -32.74
C ILE A 520 -14.80 -21.00 -33.89
N TYR A 521 -13.64 -20.36 -33.80
CA TYR A 521 -13.12 -19.49 -34.85
C TYR A 521 -12.87 -20.27 -36.15
N ASN A 522 -12.28 -21.46 -36.05
CA ASN A 522 -12.09 -22.35 -37.19
C ASN A 522 -13.42 -22.79 -37.81
N ASP A 523 -14.44 -23.09 -37.00
CA ASP A 523 -15.79 -23.39 -37.48
C ASP A 523 -16.41 -22.19 -38.21
N ILE A 524 -16.29 -20.97 -37.66
CA ILE A 524 -16.77 -19.74 -38.31
C ILE A 524 -16.10 -19.55 -39.67
N ILE A 525 -14.78 -19.76 -39.77
CA ILE A 525 -14.06 -19.70 -41.05
C ILE A 525 -14.62 -20.75 -42.02
N ALA A 526 -14.82 -21.99 -41.58
CA ALA A 526 -15.35 -23.06 -42.43
C ALA A 526 -16.77 -22.74 -42.93
N TYR A 527 -17.64 -22.22 -42.07
CA TYR A 527 -18.99 -21.81 -42.44
C TYR A 527 -19.01 -20.57 -43.35
N SER A 528 -18.13 -19.60 -43.13
CA SER A 528 -18.02 -18.43 -44.01
C SER A 528 -17.62 -18.81 -45.45
N LYS A 529 -16.66 -19.74 -45.61
CA LYS A 529 -16.29 -20.30 -46.93
C LYS A 529 -17.45 -21.00 -47.61
N LYS A 530 -18.19 -21.85 -46.88
CA LYS A 530 -19.41 -22.49 -47.41
C LYS A 530 -20.45 -21.46 -47.85
N LEU A 531 -20.63 -20.39 -47.08
CA LEU A 531 -21.57 -19.33 -47.40
C LEU A 531 -21.16 -18.56 -48.67
N GLU A 532 -19.87 -18.29 -48.86
CA GLU A 532 -19.34 -17.72 -50.11
C GLU A 532 -19.59 -18.64 -51.32
N GLU A 533 -19.34 -19.94 -51.19
CA GLU A 533 -19.61 -20.92 -52.26
C GLU A 533 -21.09 -20.96 -52.63
N ILE A 534 -21.98 -21.03 -51.63
CA ILE A 534 -23.43 -21.01 -51.85
C ILE A 534 -23.87 -19.68 -52.50
N ASN A 535 -23.30 -18.56 -52.08
CA ASN A 535 -23.61 -17.27 -52.70
C ASN A 535 -23.17 -17.19 -54.16
N LYS A 536 -21.98 -17.72 -54.51
CA LYS A 536 -21.54 -17.82 -55.91
C LYS A 536 -22.47 -18.72 -56.73
N GLN A 537 -22.88 -19.86 -56.18
CA GLN A 537 -23.87 -20.73 -56.83
C GLN A 537 -25.19 -20.00 -57.07
N LYS A 538 -25.68 -19.24 -56.07
CA LYS A 538 -26.89 -18.42 -56.17
C LYS A 538 -26.77 -17.35 -57.25
N GLU A 539 -25.63 -16.66 -57.37
CA GLU A 539 -25.39 -15.68 -58.43
C GLU A 539 -25.37 -16.32 -59.82
N ASN A 540 -24.72 -17.47 -59.97
CA ASN A 540 -24.70 -18.21 -61.23
C ASN A 540 -26.12 -18.63 -61.66
N ILE A 541 -26.93 -19.14 -60.73
CA ILE A 541 -28.33 -19.50 -60.99
C ILE A 541 -29.15 -18.27 -61.36
N LYS A 542 -28.96 -17.13 -60.67
CA LYS A 542 -29.63 -15.87 -61.03
C LYS A 542 -29.28 -15.42 -62.45
N LEU A 543 -28.00 -15.51 -62.84
CA LEU A 543 -27.56 -15.16 -64.18
C LEU A 543 -28.18 -16.07 -65.23
N TYR A 544 -28.25 -17.37 -64.92
CA TYR A 544 -28.91 -18.36 -65.78
C TYR A 544 -30.40 -18.04 -65.96
N ILE A 545 -31.13 -17.78 -64.87
CA ILE A 545 -32.54 -17.38 -64.91
C ILE A 545 -32.72 -16.14 -65.79
N LYS A 546 -31.89 -15.10 -65.59
CA LYS A 546 -31.96 -13.86 -66.38
C LYS A 546 -31.74 -14.11 -67.88
N ASN A 547 -30.84 -15.01 -68.23
CA ASN A 547 -30.60 -15.37 -69.63
C ASN A 547 -31.78 -16.13 -70.23
N GLU A 548 -32.39 -17.05 -69.49
CA GLU A 548 -33.59 -17.77 -69.93
C GLU A 548 -34.80 -16.83 -70.05
N GLU A 549 -34.98 -15.89 -69.12
CA GLU A 549 -36.01 -14.85 -69.22
C GLU A 549 -35.85 -14.02 -70.50
N LYS A 550 -34.61 -13.61 -70.83
CA LYS A 550 -34.33 -12.88 -72.07
C LYS A 550 -34.68 -13.69 -73.32
N LYS A 551 -34.35 -14.98 -73.36
CA LYS A 551 -34.74 -15.86 -74.47
C LYS A 551 -36.26 -15.98 -74.61
N ILE A 552 -36.97 -16.09 -73.48
CA ILE A 552 -38.44 -16.12 -73.48
C ILE A 552 -39.00 -14.81 -74.05
N GLU A 553 -38.40 -13.67 -73.71
CA GLU A 553 -38.80 -12.35 -74.22
C GLU A 553 -38.54 -12.23 -75.74
N GLU A 554 -37.37 -12.64 -76.21
CA GLU A 554 -37.05 -12.71 -77.66
C GLU A 554 -38.03 -13.60 -78.43
N ILE A 555 -38.39 -14.76 -77.86
CA ILE A 555 -39.39 -15.67 -78.46
C ILE A 555 -40.79 -15.01 -78.47
N ARG A 556 -41.17 -14.30 -77.41
CA ARG A 556 -42.46 -13.60 -77.34
C ARG A 556 -42.56 -12.49 -78.38
N GLU A 557 -41.52 -11.66 -78.51
CA GLU A 557 -41.45 -10.62 -79.54
C GLU A 557 -41.56 -11.22 -80.94
N PHE A 558 -40.80 -12.28 -81.21
CA PHE A 558 -40.83 -12.96 -82.50
C PHE A 558 -42.22 -13.57 -82.80
N ASN A 559 -42.85 -14.20 -81.82
CA ASN A 559 -44.20 -14.75 -81.98
C ASN A 559 -45.24 -13.66 -82.21
N SER A 560 -45.13 -12.50 -81.55
CA SER A 560 -46.02 -11.36 -81.78
C SER A 560 -45.96 -10.88 -83.24
N ILE A 561 -44.74 -10.77 -83.78
CA ILE A 561 -44.53 -10.40 -85.19
C ILE A 561 -45.14 -11.43 -86.13
N LEU A 562 -44.97 -12.73 -85.83
CA LEU A 562 -45.56 -13.80 -86.63
C LEU A 562 -47.09 -13.81 -86.57
N GLU A 563 -47.69 -13.51 -85.41
CA GLU A 563 -49.15 -13.37 -85.27
C GLU A 563 -49.67 -12.21 -86.12
N GLU A 564 -49.03 -11.04 -86.08
CA GLU A 564 -49.39 -9.89 -86.93
C GLU A 564 -49.30 -10.24 -88.43
N LYS A 565 -48.21 -10.92 -88.85
CA LYS A 565 -48.04 -11.37 -90.23
C LYS A 565 -49.12 -12.38 -90.64
N ARG A 566 -49.44 -13.34 -89.77
CA ARG A 566 -50.48 -14.33 -90.02
C ARG A 566 -51.85 -13.66 -90.17
N GLU A 567 -52.19 -12.73 -89.28
CA GLU A 567 -53.44 -11.98 -89.35
C GLU A 567 -53.54 -11.19 -90.66
N ASN A 568 -52.44 -10.58 -91.11
CA ASN A 568 -52.40 -9.85 -92.37
C ASN A 568 -52.56 -10.77 -93.60
N ILE A 569 -51.97 -11.96 -93.59
CA ILE A 569 -52.17 -12.97 -94.64
C ILE A 569 -53.62 -13.50 -94.64
N GLU A 570 -54.24 -13.71 -93.47
CA GLU A 570 -55.65 -14.12 -93.39
C GLU A 570 -56.57 -13.04 -93.96
N LYS A 571 -56.31 -11.75 -93.68
CA LYS A 571 -57.02 -10.63 -94.31
C LYS A 571 -56.88 -10.63 -95.83
N MET A 572 -55.67 -10.83 -96.35
CA MET A 572 -55.41 -10.92 -97.79
C MET A 572 -56.11 -12.13 -98.44
N LYS A 573 -56.05 -13.31 -97.83
CA LYS A 573 -56.74 -14.51 -98.34
C LYS A 573 -58.24 -14.31 -98.44
N LYS A 574 -58.85 -13.69 -97.43
CA LYS A 574 -60.28 -13.40 -97.41
C LYS A 574 -60.67 -12.41 -98.51
N PHE A 575 -59.84 -11.41 -98.78
CA PHE A 575 -60.07 -10.52 -99.91
C PHE A 575 -60.03 -11.26 -101.26
N CYS A 576 -59.03 -12.12 -101.48
CA CYS A 576 -58.90 -12.82 -102.76
C CYS A 576 -60.00 -13.86 -103.04
N SER A 577 -60.72 -14.38 -102.02
CA SER A 577 -61.76 -15.39 -102.23
C SER A 577 -63.08 -14.79 -102.72
N ASP A 578 -63.52 -13.69 -102.11
CA ASP A 578 -64.86 -13.16 -102.34
C ASP A 578 -64.84 -11.75 -102.98
N PHE A 579 -63.65 -11.20 -103.22
CA PHE A 579 -63.41 -9.80 -103.62
C PHE A 579 -64.09 -8.78 -102.70
N ASP A 580 -64.41 -9.21 -101.48
CA ASP A 580 -65.00 -8.43 -100.40
C ASP A 580 -64.34 -8.86 -99.08
N GLY A 581 -63.87 -7.89 -98.29
CA GLY A 581 -63.03 -8.18 -97.13
C GLY A 581 -62.26 -6.98 -96.55
N PRO A 582 -61.71 -7.11 -95.33
CA PRO A 582 -60.97 -6.05 -94.65
C PRO A 582 -59.66 -5.72 -95.38
N ASP A 583 -59.19 -4.48 -95.24
CA ASP A 583 -57.93 -4.04 -95.84
C ASP A 583 -56.73 -4.82 -95.27
N PHE A 584 -55.80 -5.14 -96.16
CA PHE A 584 -54.55 -5.83 -95.87
C PHE A 584 -53.37 -5.01 -96.39
N ILE A 585 -52.18 -5.26 -95.84
CA ILE A 585 -50.95 -4.60 -96.26
C ILE A 585 -50.14 -5.59 -97.10
N ILE A 586 -49.59 -5.12 -98.22
CA ILE A 586 -48.64 -5.90 -99.00
C ILE A 586 -47.23 -5.50 -98.56
N GLU A 587 -46.50 -6.44 -97.94
CA GLU A 587 -45.07 -6.25 -97.62
C GLU A 587 -44.27 -6.04 -98.91
N ASP A 588 -43.21 -5.23 -98.86
CA ASP A 588 -42.47 -4.81 -100.06
C ASP A 588 -41.92 -5.99 -100.87
N ASP A 589 -41.49 -7.07 -100.21
CA ASP A 589 -40.99 -8.29 -100.85
C ASP A 589 -42.04 -8.99 -101.73
N MET A 590 -43.32 -8.94 -101.32
CA MET A 590 -44.45 -9.48 -102.07
C MET A 590 -44.98 -8.47 -103.10
N SER A 591 -44.69 -7.18 -102.90
CA SER A 591 -45.18 -6.11 -103.77
C SER A 591 -44.61 -6.22 -105.19
N GLN A 592 -43.34 -6.59 -105.34
CA GLN A 592 -42.72 -6.76 -106.66
C GLN A 592 -43.34 -7.93 -107.44
N ILE A 593 -43.56 -9.06 -106.78
CA ILE A 593 -44.17 -10.25 -107.41
C ILE A 593 -45.59 -9.92 -107.87
N ILE A 594 -46.40 -9.29 -107.00
CA ILE A 594 -47.76 -8.90 -107.33
C ILE A 594 -47.78 -7.91 -108.50
N TRP A 595 -46.84 -6.97 -108.53
CA TRP A 595 -46.78 -5.98 -109.59
C TRP A 595 -46.39 -6.60 -110.95
N GLN A 596 -45.35 -7.45 -110.97
CA GLN A 596 -44.88 -8.10 -112.19
C GLN A 596 -45.84 -9.16 -112.73
N GLU A 597 -46.42 -10.00 -111.87
CA GLU A 597 -47.20 -11.16 -112.31
C GLU A 597 -48.68 -10.85 -112.54
N PHE A 598 -49.23 -9.83 -111.88
CA PHE A 598 -50.66 -9.49 -111.98
C PHE A 598 -50.90 -8.11 -112.59
N ILE A 599 -50.21 -7.07 -112.11
CA ILE A 599 -50.49 -5.70 -112.55
C ILE A 599 -49.93 -5.42 -113.94
N GLU A 600 -48.68 -5.77 -114.21
CA GLU A 600 -48.03 -5.52 -115.50
C GLU A 600 -48.76 -6.21 -116.69
N PRO A 601 -49.22 -7.48 -116.59
CA PRO A 601 -50.01 -8.10 -117.65
C PRO A 601 -51.36 -7.43 -117.87
N LEU A 602 -52.05 -7.01 -116.80
CA LEU A 602 -53.32 -6.28 -116.89
C LEU A 602 -53.13 -4.89 -117.54
N MET A 603 -52.02 -4.21 -117.26
CA MET A 603 -51.69 -2.89 -117.84
C MET A 603 -51.42 -2.96 -119.35
N ASN A 604 -51.04 -4.12 -119.89
CA ASN A 604 -50.87 -4.30 -121.33
C ASN A 604 -52.20 -4.39 -122.11
N LEU A 605 -53.36 -4.50 -121.45
CA LEU A 605 -54.68 -4.48 -122.10
C LEU A 605 -55.01 -3.15 -122.79
N GLU A 606 -54.35 -2.05 -122.40
CA GLU A 606 -54.51 -0.74 -123.06
C GLU A 606 -54.03 -0.76 -124.52
N SER A 607 -53.04 -1.62 -124.83
CA SER A 607 -52.57 -1.83 -126.20
C SER A 607 -53.64 -2.46 -127.11
N CYS A 608 -54.70 -3.04 -126.51
CA CYS A 608 -55.87 -3.59 -127.18
C CYS A 608 -57.08 -2.60 -127.21
N TYR A 609 -56.88 -1.31 -126.88
CA TYR A 609 -57.91 -0.26 -126.82
C TYR A 609 -59.08 -0.57 -125.86
N ILE A 610 -58.80 -1.25 -124.75
CA ILE A 610 -59.66 -1.27 -123.56
C ILE A 610 -59.13 -0.17 -122.64
N GLU A 611 -59.89 0.91 -122.44
CA GLU A 611 -59.50 1.98 -121.53
C GLU A 611 -59.59 1.46 -120.10
N ILE A 612 -58.42 1.26 -119.49
CA ILE A 612 -58.29 1.10 -118.05
C ILE A 612 -57.85 2.47 -117.52
N ASN A 613 -58.54 2.96 -116.50
CA ASN A 613 -58.47 4.33 -116.00
C ASN A 613 -57.00 4.84 -115.85
N GLN A 614 -56.64 5.94 -116.53
CA GLN A 614 -55.25 6.31 -116.87
C GLN A 614 -54.37 6.88 -115.74
N ASP A 615 -54.84 6.94 -114.49
CA ASP A 615 -54.16 7.70 -113.43
C ASP A 615 -52.98 6.99 -112.74
N TRP A 616 -52.62 5.77 -113.14
CA TRP A 616 -51.68 4.93 -112.37
C TRP A 616 -50.24 4.86 -112.92
N ARG A 617 -49.98 5.39 -114.12
CA ARG A 617 -48.67 5.27 -114.80
C ARG A 617 -47.53 6.13 -114.25
N SER A 618 -47.80 7.05 -113.32
CA SER A 618 -46.82 8.10 -112.95
C SER A 618 -46.17 7.95 -111.57
N LYS A 619 -46.40 6.86 -110.81
CA LYS A 619 -45.91 6.77 -109.42
C LYS A 619 -45.48 5.36 -108.97
N GLU A 620 -44.55 4.74 -109.68
CA GLU A 620 -44.14 3.35 -109.38
C GLU A 620 -43.22 3.21 -108.15
N ASN A 621 -42.48 4.26 -107.76
CA ASN A 621 -41.42 4.15 -106.72
C ASN A 621 -41.68 4.89 -105.39
N ASP A 622 -42.84 5.51 -105.18
CA ASP A 622 -43.06 6.35 -103.98
C ASP A 622 -44.49 6.24 -103.40
N ILE A 623 -45.02 5.02 -103.39
CA ILE A 623 -46.36 4.71 -102.88
C ILE A 623 -46.23 3.80 -101.65
N SER A 624 -46.84 4.21 -100.54
CA SER A 624 -46.82 3.46 -99.27
C SER A 624 -47.44 2.05 -99.43
N PRO A 625 -47.00 1.05 -98.63
CA PRO A 625 -47.50 -0.34 -98.71
C PRO A 625 -49.03 -0.46 -98.70
N GLY A 626 -49.71 0.33 -97.87
CA GLY A 626 -51.18 0.35 -97.83
C GLY A 626 -51.84 0.90 -99.10
N LYS A 627 -51.16 1.79 -99.82
CA LYS A 627 -51.66 2.39 -101.06
C LYS A 627 -51.37 1.48 -102.26
N LYS A 628 -50.30 0.68 -102.23
CA LYS A 628 -50.09 -0.44 -103.17
C LYS A 628 -51.19 -1.50 -103.06
N ALA A 629 -51.60 -1.86 -101.84
CA ALA A 629 -52.70 -2.79 -101.59
C ALA A 629 -54.04 -2.28 -102.15
N SER A 630 -54.33 -0.99 -101.98
CA SER A 630 -55.53 -0.35 -102.54
C SER A 630 -55.58 -0.42 -104.08
N ILE A 631 -54.44 -0.21 -104.75
CA ILE A 631 -54.36 -0.28 -106.22
C ILE A 631 -54.58 -1.72 -106.71
N PHE A 632 -53.95 -2.69 -106.04
CA PHE A 632 -54.13 -4.10 -106.37
C PHE A 632 -55.61 -4.54 -106.25
N ARG A 633 -56.29 -4.07 -105.19
CA ARG A 633 -57.72 -4.31 -104.96
C ARG A 633 -58.59 -3.76 -106.08
N GLU A 634 -58.42 -2.49 -106.42
CA GLU A 634 -59.21 -1.82 -107.46
C GLU A 634 -59.04 -2.47 -108.85
N MET A 635 -57.81 -2.88 -109.18
CA MET A 635 -57.53 -3.54 -110.46
C MET A 635 -58.17 -4.92 -110.58
N LEU A 636 -58.11 -5.74 -109.51
CA LEU A 636 -58.74 -7.05 -109.51
C LEU A 636 -60.27 -6.97 -109.59
N GLU A 637 -60.87 -5.99 -108.91
CA GLU A 637 -62.31 -5.72 -109.02
C GLU A 637 -62.70 -5.35 -110.46
N ASN A 638 -61.92 -4.49 -111.12
CA ASN A 638 -62.15 -4.12 -112.52
C ASN A 638 -61.99 -5.30 -113.48
N TRP A 639 -60.98 -6.15 -113.28
CA TRP A 639 -60.78 -7.36 -114.09
C TRP A 639 -61.95 -8.34 -113.96
N ASN A 640 -62.46 -8.56 -112.75
CA ASN A 640 -63.63 -9.42 -112.52
C ASN A 640 -64.88 -8.90 -113.27
N ASN A 641 -65.06 -7.58 -113.32
CA ASN A 641 -66.15 -6.95 -114.08
C ASN A 641 -66.01 -7.16 -115.60
N ILE A 642 -64.79 -7.11 -116.15
CA ILE A 642 -64.52 -7.40 -117.56
C ILE A 642 -64.77 -8.88 -117.85
N TYR A 643 -64.21 -9.79 -117.04
CA TYR A 643 -64.33 -11.24 -117.21
C TYR A 643 -65.79 -11.70 -117.32
N LYS A 644 -66.69 -11.12 -116.50
CA LYS A 644 -68.12 -11.43 -116.53
C LYS A 644 -68.83 -11.02 -117.84
N ARG A 645 -68.29 -10.06 -118.61
CA ARG A 645 -68.93 -9.52 -119.84
C ARG A 645 -68.43 -10.15 -121.15
N ILE A 646 -67.33 -10.89 -121.12
CA ILE A 646 -66.73 -11.56 -122.30
C ILE A 646 -67.71 -12.43 -123.11
N PRO A 647 -68.62 -13.23 -122.51
CA PRO A 647 -69.54 -14.09 -123.27
C PRO A 647 -70.48 -13.30 -124.19
N GLN A 648 -70.91 -12.12 -123.73
CA GLN A 648 -71.89 -11.29 -124.43
C GLN A 648 -71.27 -10.56 -125.64
N ILE A 649 -69.99 -10.19 -125.52
CA ILE A 649 -69.22 -9.57 -126.61
C ILE A 649 -69.01 -10.54 -127.79
N LYS A 650 -68.97 -11.86 -127.53
CA LYS A 650 -68.80 -12.87 -128.57
C LYS A 650 -70.04 -13.10 -129.43
N GLU A 651 -71.24 -12.99 -128.86
CA GLU A 651 -72.50 -13.13 -129.61
C GLU A 651 -72.74 -11.97 -130.59
N ASP A 652 -72.40 -10.74 -130.20
CA ASP A 652 -72.65 -9.55 -131.03
C ASP A 652 -71.84 -9.52 -132.34
N ILE A 653 -70.73 -10.25 -132.41
CA ILE A 653 -69.83 -10.28 -133.58
C ILE A 653 -70.30 -11.28 -134.64
N GLU A 654 -70.91 -12.40 -134.25
CA GLU A 654 -71.42 -13.40 -135.20
C GLU A 654 -72.63 -12.90 -136.01
N PHE A 655 -73.38 -11.92 -135.51
CA PHE A 655 -74.59 -11.43 -136.18
C PHE A 655 -74.31 -10.50 -137.37
N LEU A 656 -73.12 -9.89 -137.45
CA LEU A 656 -72.83 -8.81 -138.40
C LEU A 656 -72.20 -9.26 -139.74
N SER A 657 -71.83 -10.53 -139.90
CA SER A 657 -70.97 -10.97 -141.01
C SER A 657 -71.68 -11.60 -142.23
N VAL A 658 -73.01 -11.55 -142.38
CA VAL A 658 -73.74 -12.49 -143.29
C VAL A 658 -74.46 -11.89 -144.52
N ASN A 659 -74.62 -10.57 -144.74
CA ASN A 659 -75.35 -10.07 -145.94
C ASN A 659 -74.55 -9.07 -146.80
N ASP A 660 -74.08 -9.57 -147.96
CA ASP A 660 -73.44 -8.81 -149.05
C ASP A 660 -74.51 -8.24 -150.02
N GLU A 661 -74.75 -6.94 -149.98
CA GLU A 661 -74.75 -6.04 -151.15
C GLU A 661 -75.08 -4.57 -150.75
N VAL A 662 -74.13 -3.68 -151.04
CA VAL A 662 -74.12 -2.20 -151.05
C VAL A 662 -73.95 -1.43 -149.71
N ILE A 663 -72.98 -0.48 -149.75
CA ILE A 663 -72.65 0.64 -148.84
C ILE A 663 -71.87 0.23 -147.56
N ASP A 664 -70.82 0.87 -147.02
CA ASP A 664 -70.11 2.16 -147.16
C ASP A 664 -68.65 1.94 -146.71
N THR A 665 -67.68 2.73 -147.19
CA THR A 665 -66.24 2.60 -146.86
C THR A 665 -65.94 2.80 -145.36
N LYS A 666 -66.89 3.36 -144.60
CA LYS A 666 -66.79 3.57 -143.16
C LYS A 666 -67.03 2.29 -142.34
N ILE A 667 -67.86 1.36 -142.82
CA ILE A 667 -68.25 0.14 -142.10
C ILE A 667 -67.20 -0.98 -142.25
N GLN A 668 -66.54 -1.09 -143.41
CA GLN A 668 -65.40 -2.02 -143.59
C GLN A 668 -64.20 -1.67 -142.69
N LEU A 669 -64.02 -0.39 -142.35
CA LEU A 669 -62.93 0.08 -141.49
C LEU A 669 -63.19 -0.18 -139.99
N GLU A 670 -64.45 -0.22 -139.56
CA GLU A 670 -64.82 -0.59 -138.18
C GLU A 670 -64.86 -2.11 -137.96
N LEU A 671 -65.35 -2.89 -138.94
CA LEU A 671 -65.34 -4.36 -138.88
C LEU A 671 -63.92 -4.92 -138.78
N CYS A 672 -62.97 -4.40 -139.57
CA CYS A 672 -61.57 -4.83 -139.49
C CYS A 672 -60.88 -4.43 -138.17
N LYS A 673 -61.38 -3.39 -137.47
CA LYS A 673 -60.90 -3.01 -136.13
C LYS A 673 -61.46 -3.90 -135.03
N LEU A 674 -62.73 -4.31 -135.14
CA LEU A 674 -63.38 -5.17 -134.15
C LEU A 674 -62.91 -6.64 -134.25
N GLU A 675 -62.69 -7.18 -135.45
CA GLU A 675 -62.14 -8.54 -135.62
C GLU A 675 -60.69 -8.68 -135.10
N LYS A 676 -59.89 -7.60 -135.17
CA LYS A 676 -58.55 -7.55 -134.56
C LYS A 676 -58.60 -7.50 -133.02
N LYS A 677 -59.67 -6.93 -132.44
CA LYS A 677 -59.87 -6.81 -130.99
C LYS A 677 -60.32 -8.11 -130.32
N LEU A 678 -60.79 -9.11 -131.07
CA LEU A 678 -61.29 -10.37 -130.51
C LEU A 678 -60.30 -11.55 -130.57
N ARG A 679 -59.19 -11.42 -131.31
CA ARG A 679 -58.17 -12.47 -131.49
C ARG A 679 -56.89 -12.26 -130.66
N MET A 680 -56.82 -11.19 -129.88
CA MET A 680 -55.81 -10.94 -128.83
C MET A 680 -56.54 -10.80 -127.50
#